data_AF-Q748W8-F1
#
_entry.id   AF-Q748W8-F1
#
_cell.length_a   1.000
_cell.length_b   1.000
_cell.length_c   1.000
_cell.angle_alpha   90.00
_cell.angle_beta   90.00
_cell.angle_gamma   90.00
#
_symmetry.space_group_name_H-M   'P 1'
#
loop_
_entity.id
_entity.type
_entity.pdbx_description
1 polymer ?
#
loop_
_entity_poly.entity_id
_entity_poly.type
_entity_poly.pdbx_seq_one_letter_code
_entity_poly.pdbx_strand_id
1 'polypeptide(L)'
;MDVNGRSTAVRRIVSTVAALALALVLGGHARAASTCTDCHGMPPIDAAYRNITTGGFKGSHQTHQPATATDCAVCHAGSATFATDHMNEKVELSSNINASPLAATYSKGVFFNQTSNPVMGTCSNVNCHFEKTTPTWAGAKLVSPTDCGVCHGSAPATGSHPSLLAAGKKHGDYYGTGTGSCVKCHPDHTVEAKPFAHATSAGKRPLSLRFTAAPNNGGTYSKTANLTYPNYLPSRNPARDGSCSAMYCHSDGNGGAARATATWGGTLAADCTGCHGGNAASAAPIITGLHAQHVDAAAVLGTTIECARCHNGPVSAGNDRAVTGVAAHVDGVKTVAFVGGGTWNATAKTCSATTCHSSGKATAPQPPTPAWTGAAMGCNGCHGIVGGTFTSIAGEPNYANAGAGLPLANSHRKHVVIAADCGVCHANTSTTGTAIKAGSTIHTNGVINVNFNTQAGATATWAASTKTCSNISCHGTANPVWGGTLPADCTGCHGGGVTSAAPIATLNHPTHLSRAYGPGNYLGTATAACQSCHDYSATQPDAKHADGTVQVLNAAGSACVKCHPGALPAWTSTTRIACTSCHAATPSVLANGVAAPYKANYATRGHGQAAVTYNASRACESCHDANGAHISGVLGDAVRLALPNDNTQCASCHNDPAKVPTPNEQNVLSHVTVAGGAATSLCKSCHDPHGTTNLAMVRTSIGGKTITFTNLSSGFVKTVAPYDGLCQVCHTATGHFRSGQAMDGHPTKNCLSCHGHKGGAYAFAPATACDSCHGYPPVPAGFVTGTGNYAAGKPEDYAGGGGAHVVAKHVPKTAVPAEGWANCTMCHGNGALNPATHQMALPVIPSKITVDVRDRLKFNHSLPLGPQQYDGKLLDGGANATGSCFNVNCHFKPSRKWSTSR
;
A
#
# COMPACT_ATOMS: atom_id res chain seq x y z
N MET A 1 114.45 -123.31 -66.23
CA MET A 1 113.49 -123.19 -67.36
C MET A 1 112.10 -123.40 -66.80
N ASP A 2 111.15 -122.58 -67.29
CA ASP A 2 109.75 -122.35 -66.91
C ASP A 2 108.98 -123.44 -66.15
N VAL A 3 108.09 -123.04 -65.23
CA VAL A 3 106.61 -122.95 -65.43
C VAL A 3 105.99 -122.50 -64.10
N ASN A 4 105.27 -121.36 -64.06
CA ASN A 4 103.94 -121.20 -63.41
C ASN A 4 103.55 -119.73 -63.17
N GLY A 5 103.09 -119.06 -64.24
CA GLY A 5 102.29 -117.83 -64.16
C GLY A 5 100.90 -118.09 -64.75
N ARG A 6 99.97 -118.68 -63.99
CA ARG A 6 98.58 -118.88 -64.47
C ARG A 6 97.47 -119.00 -63.40
N SER A 7 97.68 -118.55 -62.15
CA SER A 7 96.67 -118.71 -61.08
C SER A 7 95.92 -117.44 -60.64
N THR A 8 96.27 -116.24 -61.13
CA THR A 8 95.69 -114.97 -60.66
C THR A 8 94.55 -114.41 -61.52
N ALA A 9 94.42 -114.82 -62.79
CA ALA A 9 93.37 -114.33 -63.68
C ALA A 9 91.99 -115.00 -63.48
N VAL A 10 91.97 -116.30 -63.14
CA VAL A 10 90.71 -117.06 -63.01
C VAL A 10 89.94 -116.70 -61.73
N ARG A 11 90.64 -116.36 -60.63
CA ARG A 11 89.98 -115.93 -59.39
C ARG A 11 89.27 -114.57 -59.50
N ARG A 12 89.72 -113.66 -60.36
CA ARG A 12 89.07 -112.34 -60.52
C ARG A 12 87.80 -112.40 -61.37
N ILE A 13 87.70 -113.34 -62.31
CA ILE A 13 86.53 -113.48 -63.18
C ILE A 13 85.38 -114.20 -62.44
N VAL A 14 85.68 -115.20 -61.60
CA VAL A 14 84.63 -115.88 -60.81
C VAL A 14 84.04 -114.96 -59.73
N SER A 15 84.85 -114.11 -59.09
CA SER A 15 84.36 -113.14 -58.09
C SER A 15 83.56 -111.99 -58.71
N THR A 16 83.83 -111.58 -59.95
CA THR A 16 83.05 -110.52 -60.63
C THR A 16 81.74 -111.04 -61.20
N VAL A 17 81.69 -112.27 -61.71
CA VAL A 17 80.43 -112.89 -62.17
C VAL A 17 79.51 -113.24 -60.99
N ALA A 18 80.06 -113.68 -59.85
CA ALA A 18 79.28 -113.91 -58.63
C ALA A 18 78.75 -112.61 -57.99
N ALA A 19 79.52 -111.51 -58.04
CA ALA A 19 79.08 -110.21 -57.56
C ALA A 19 78.00 -109.58 -58.47
N LEU A 20 78.07 -109.79 -59.79
CA LEU A 20 77.04 -109.33 -60.73
C LEU A 20 75.76 -110.17 -60.64
N ALA A 21 75.88 -111.49 -60.44
CA ALA A 21 74.72 -112.36 -60.20
C ALA A 21 74.01 -112.07 -58.87
N LEU A 22 74.74 -111.68 -57.81
CA LEU A 22 74.15 -111.26 -56.53
C LEU A 22 73.51 -109.87 -56.61
N ALA A 23 74.00 -108.98 -57.48
CA ALA A 23 73.42 -107.66 -57.72
C ALA A 23 72.10 -107.70 -58.53
N LEU A 24 71.91 -108.70 -59.40
CA LEU A 24 70.65 -108.85 -60.15
C LEU A 24 69.52 -109.58 -59.37
N VAL A 25 69.83 -110.24 -58.24
CA VAL A 25 68.83 -110.97 -57.43
C VAL A 25 68.35 -110.15 -56.21
N LEU A 26 69.00 -109.01 -55.91
CA LEU A 26 68.61 -108.08 -54.83
C LEU A 26 67.92 -106.80 -55.32
N GLY A 27 67.54 -106.74 -56.60
CA GLY A 27 66.72 -105.67 -57.18
C GLY A 27 65.27 -105.73 -56.74
N GLY A 28 65.00 -105.58 -55.45
CA GLY A 28 63.68 -105.16 -54.98
C GLY A 28 63.35 -103.84 -55.65
N HIS A 29 62.18 -103.74 -56.27
CA HIS A 29 61.74 -102.52 -56.93
C HIS A 29 61.73 -101.39 -55.89
N ALA A 30 62.66 -100.45 -56.01
CA ALA A 30 62.60 -99.19 -55.28
C ALA A 30 61.34 -98.45 -55.77
N ARG A 31 60.22 -98.68 -55.10
CA ARG A 31 59.04 -97.81 -55.22
C ARG A 31 59.41 -96.54 -54.48
N ALA A 32 59.73 -95.48 -55.23
CA ALA A 32 59.76 -94.14 -54.66
C ALA A 32 58.41 -93.90 -53.95
N ALA A 33 58.44 -93.61 -52.66
CA ALA A 33 57.24 -93.24 -51.92
C ALA A 33 56.73 -91.93 -52.51
N SER A 34 55.59 -91.97 -53.20
CA SER A 34 54.94 -90.77 -53.75
C SER A 34 54.61 -89.82 -52.62
N THR A 35 55.07 -88.58 -52.72
CA THR A 35 54.70 -87.49 -51.83
C THR A 35 53.40 -86.84 -52.33
N CYS A 36 52.68 -86.14 -51.45
CA CYS A 36 51.44 -85.46 -51.82
C CYS A 36 51.64 -84.47 -52.99
N THR A 37 52.79 -83.78 -53.00
CA THR A 37 53.19 -82.82 -54.04
C THR A 37 53.43 -83.45 -55.41
N ASP A 38 53.64 -84.77 -55.49
CA ASP A 38 53.82 -85.47 -56.76
C ASP A 38 52.50 -85.58 -57.54
N CYS A 39 51.36 -85.46 -56.86
CA CYS A 39 50.04 -85.53 -57.47
C CYS A 39 49.36 -84.16 -57.53
N HIS A 40 49.40 -83.40 -56.43
CA HIS A 40 48.73 -82.10 -56.29
C HIS A 40 49.51 -81.19 -55.33
N GLY A 41 49.42 -79.86 -55.51
CA GLY A 41 50.01 -78.94 -54.53
C GLY A 41 49.45 -79.14 -53.11
N MET A 42 50.21 -78.76 -52.07
CA MET A 42 49.79 -78.87 -50.67
C MET A 42 49.86 -77.51 -49.95
N PRO A 43 48.72 -76.88 -49.59
CA PRO A 43 47.34 -77.33 -49.86
C PRO A 43 47.04 -77.41 -51.36
N PRO A 44 46.00 -78.17 -51.76
CA PRO A 44 45.57 -78.24 -53.15
C PRO A 44 45.53 -76.90 -53.86
N ILE A 45 46.14 -76.84 -55.05
CA ILE A 45 46.12 -75.64 -55.89
C ILE A 45 44.79 -75.61 -56.63
N ASP A 46 44.08 -74.49 -56.55
CA ASP A 46 42.80 -74.34 -57.25
C ASP A 46 43.04 -73.99 -58.72
N ALA A 47 42.39 -74.71 -59.63
CA ALA A 47 42.42 -74.48 -61.08
C ALA A 47 41.04 -74.74 -61.70
N ALA A 48 40.69 -74.16 -62.85
CA ALA A 48 39.35 -74.33 -63.43
C ALA A 48 39.02 -75.80 -63.83
N TYR A 49 40.05 -76.63 -64.02
CA TYR A 49 40.00 -78.03 -64.40
C TYR A 49 41.20 -78.78 -63.77
N ARG A 50 41.30 -80.10 -63.94
CA ARG A 50 42.49 -80.87 -63.51
C ARG A 50 43.71 -80.50 -64.34
N ASN A 51 44.58 -79.65 -63.80
CA ASN A 51 45.81 -79.18 -64.43
C ASN A 51 46.97 -80.11 -64.07
N ILE A 52 47.37 -80.94 -65.04
CA ILE A 52 48.45 -81.93 -64.88
C ILE A 52 49.84 -81.29 -64.67
N THR A 53 50.04 -80.04 -65.07
CA THR A 53 51.33 -79.34 -64.97
C THR A 53 51.51 -78.71 -63.59
N THR A 54 50.44 -78.16 -63.02
CA THR A 54 50.51 -77.50 -61.70
C THR A 54 50.03 -78.40 -60.55
N GLY A 55 49.52 -79.59 -60.85
CA GLY A 55 48.81 -80.41 -59.87
C GLY A 55 47.54 -79.71 -59.36
N GLY A 56 46.97 -78.77 -60.13
CA GLY A 56 45.77 -78.03 -59.73
C GLY A 56 44.49 -78.78 -60.06
N PHE A 57 43.42 -78.55 -59.29
CA PHE A 57 42.09 -79.05 -59.62
C PHE A 57 40.99 -78.07 -59.21
N LYS A 58 39.78 -78.31 -59.71
CA LYS A 58 38.62 -77.44 -59.46
C LYS A 58 38.25 -77.44 -57.99
N GLY A 59 38.47 -76.30 -57.33
CA GLY A 59 38.27 -76.15 -55.90
C GLY A 59 38.33 -74.71 -55.41
N SER A 60 38.21 -74.57 -54.08
CA SER A 60 38.41 -73.33 -53.34
C SER A 60 39.31 -73.57 -52.10
N HIS A 61 40.27 -74.48 -52.19
CA HIS A 61 41.14 -74.84 -51.06
C HIS A 61 42.02 -73.66 -50.63
N GLN A 62 42.50 -72.86 -51.59
CA GLN A 62 43.36 -71.71 -51.32
C GLN A 62 42.61 -70.56 -50.62
N THR A 63 41.28 -70.57 -50.60
CA THR A 63 40.47 -69.63 -49.81
C THR A 63 40.10 -70.16 -48.43
N HIS A 64 40.34 -71.45 -48.15
CA HIS A 64 39.98 -72.13 -46.90
C HIS A 64 41.19 -72.65 -46.11
N GLN A 65 42.39 -72.64 -46.69
CA GLN A 65 43.64 -73.05 -46.05
C GLN A 65 44.69 -71.93 -46.16
N PRO A 66 45.60 -71.80 -45.16
CA PRO A 66 46.78 -70.95 -45.30
C PRO A 66 47.74 -71.52 -46.34
N ALA A 67 48.84 -70.82 -46.64
CA ALA A 67 49.83 -71.26 -47.63
C ALA A 67 50.44 -72.65 -47.32
N THR A 68 50.36 -73.09 -46.06
CA THR A 68 50.65 -74.45 -45.61
C THR A 68 49.37 -75.08 -45.05
N ALA A 69 48.99 -76.27 -45.51
CA ALA A 69 47.81 -76.97 -45.03
C ALA A 69 47.99 -77.39 -43.56
N THR A 70 47.03 -77.09 -42.69
CA THR A 70 47.14 -77.41 -41.26
C THR A 70 46.17 -78.49 -40.79
N ASP A 71 45.00 -78.63 -41.43
CA ASP A 71 44.03 -79.68 -41.10
C ASP A 71 43.05 -79.89 -42.27
N CYS A 72 43.13 -81.05 -42.93
CA CYS A 72 42.19 -81.48 -43.96
C CYS A 72 40.98 -82.23 -43.38
N ALA A 73 41.11 -82.77 -42.15
CA ALA A 73 40.09 -83.62 -41.51
C ALA A 73 38.78 -82.88 -41.21
N VAL A 74 38.86 -81.54 -41.14
CA VAL A 74 37.73 -80.63 -41.06
C VAL A 74 36.70 -80.91 -42.17
N CYS A 75 37.17 -81.18 -43.38
CA CYS A 75 36.33 -81.42 -44.55
C CYS A 75 36.40 -82.86 -45.04
N HIS A 76 37.57 -83.49 -44.98
CA HIS A 76 37.83 -84.81 -45.53
C HIS A 76 37.95 -85.86 -44.43
N ALA A 77 37.11 -86.89 -44.47
CA ALA A 77 37.20 -87.96 -43.47
C ALA A 77 38.56 -88.67 -43.57
N GLY A 78 39.17 -89.05 -42.44
CA GLY A 78 40.40 -89.84 -42.40
C GLY A 78 41.70 -89.08 -42.70
N SER A 79 41.65 -87.87 -43.26
CA SER A 79 42.85 -87.13 -43.72
C SER A 79 43.66 -86.43 -42.61
N ALA A 80 43.51 -86.82 -41.34
CA ALA A 80 44.19 -86.18 -40.21
C ALA A 80 45.70 -86.47 -40.17
N THR A 81 46.12 -87.59 -40.75
CA THR A 81 47.51 -88.07 -40.77
C THR A 81 48.23 -87.76 -42.08
N PHE A 82 47.56 -87.12 -43.04
CA PHE A 82 48.07 -86.89 -44.40
C PHE A 82 48.62 -88.16 -45.07
N ALA A 83 47.99 -89.30 -44.79
CA ALA A 83 48.37 -90.58 -45.35
C ALA A 83 47.96 -90.67 -46.84
N THR A 84 48.56 -91.64 -47.53
CA THR A 84 48.28 -91.99 -48.93
C THR A 84 47.01 -92.82 -49.11
N ASP A 85 46.23 -92.99 -48.04
CA ASP A 85 44.97 -93.73 -47.98
C ASP A 85 43.87 -93.14 -48.89
N HIS A 86 43.97 -91.85 -49.24
CA HIS A 86 43.05 -91.18 -50.17
C HIS A 86 43.34 -91.47 -51.66
N MET A 87 44.31 -92.32 -52.01
CA MET A 87 44.58 -92.76 -53.39
C MET A 87 43.63 -93.87 -53.86
N ASN A 88 42.35 -93.78 -53.50
CA ASN A 88 41.32 -94.81 -53.75
C ASN A 88 40.28 -94.38 -54.81
N GLU A 89 40.63 -93.38 -55.64
CA GLU A 89 39.80 -92.75 -56.69
C GLU A 89 38.56 -92.02 -56.18
N LYS A 90 38.37 -91.94 -54.85
CA LYS A 90 37.22 -91.29 -54.21
C LYS A 90 37.66 -90.04 -53.46
N VAL A 91 36.73 -89.11 -53.33
CA VAL A 91 36.81 -87.99 -52.40
C VAL A 91 35.92 -88.32 -51.23
N GLU A 92 36.50 -88.43 -50.05
CA GLU A 92 35.76 -88.69 -48.82
C GLU A 92 35.55 -87.39 -48.07
N LEU A 93 34.31 -87.11 -47.70
CA LEU A 93 33.88 -85.92 -46.97
C LEU A 93 33.42 -86.33 -45.58
N SER A 94 33.74 -85.52 -44.57
CA SER A 94 33.29 -85.71 -43.21
C SER A 94 31.76 -85.71 -43.14
N SER A 95 31.18 -86.65 -42.38
CA SER A 95 29.73 -86.79 -42.21
C SER A 95 29.09 -85.60 -41.48
N ASN A 96 29.88 -84.87 -40.69
CA ASN A 96 29.55 -83.55 -40.18
C ASN A 96 30.76 -82.62 -40.36
N ILE A 97 30.70 -81.76 -41.38
CA ILE A 97 31.78 -80.84 -41.73
C ILE A 97 32.09 -79.92 -40.56
N ASN A 98 33.37 -79.84 -40.18
CA ASN A 98 33.89 -79.03 -39.07
C ASN A 98 33.19 -79.24 -37.71
N ALA A 99 32.65 -80.45 -37.47
CA ALA A 99 31.87 -80.75 -36.26
C ALA A 99 30.81 -79.67 -35.95
N SER A 100 30.09 -79.24 -37.00
CA SER A 100 29.12 -78.15 -36.91
C SER A 100 28.02 -78.49 -35.89
N PRO A 101 27.61 -77.53 -35.03
CA PRO A 101 26.54 -77.72 -34.06
C PRO A 101 25.23 -78.20 -34.65
N LEU A 102 24.81 -77.58 -35.76
CA LEU A 102 23.83 -78.14 -36.67
C LEU A 102 24.58 -78.98 -37.70
N ALA A 103 24.24 -80.26 -37.81
CA ALA A 103 24.97 -81.19 -38.67
C ALA A 103 25.07 -80.65 -40.10
N ALA A 104 26.30 -80.52 -40.60
CA ALA A 104 26.63 -79.95 -41.89
C ALA A 104 27.08 -81.04 -42.86
N THR A 105 26.41 -81.11 -44.00
CA THR A 105 26.66 -82.12 -45.03
C THR A 105 27.06 -81.45 -46.33
N TYR A 106 27.92 -82.13 -47.11
CA TYR A 106 28.18 -81.75 -48.49
C TYR A 106 27.11 -82.33 -49.41
N SER A 107 26.62 -81.55 -50.37
CA SER A 107 25.46 -81.92 -51.19
C SER A 107 25.66 -83.17 -52.06
N LYS A 108 26.92 -83.62 -52.25
CA LYS A 108 27.25 -84.86 -52.98
C LYS A 108 27.37 -86.09 -52.06
N GLY A 109 27.09 -85.96 -50.78
CA GLY A 109 27.26 -87.03 -49.78
C GLY A 109 28.67 -87.12 -49.21
N VAL A 110 28.92 -88.17 -48.46
CA VAL A 110 30.18 -88.42 -47.72
C VAL A 110 31.27 -89.09 -48.56
N PHE A 111 30.95 -89.56 -49.77
CA PHE A 111 31.94 -89.98 -50.76
C PHE A 111 31.44 -89.75 -52.18
N PHE A 112 32.34 -89.42 -53.11
CA PHE A 112 32.06 -89.35 -54.54
C PHE A 112 33.33 -89.57 -55.38
N ASN A 113 33.18 -90.00 -56.64
CA ASN A 113 34.32 -90.29 -57.50
C ASN A 113 35.04 -89.01 -57.95
N GLN A 114 36.37 -89.06 -58.00
CA GLN A 114 37.19 -88.03 -58.64
C GLN A 114 36.99 -88.06 -60.16
N THR A 115 36.80 -86.91 -60.80
CA THR A 115 36.65 -86.80 -62.26
C THR A 115 37.44 -85.60 -62.78
N SER A 116 37.86 -85.62 -64.05
CA SER A 116 38.65 -84.53 -64.66
C SER A 116 37.88 -83.20 -64.76
N ASN A 117 36.54 -83.24 -64.75
CA ASN A 117 35.67 -82.07 -64.73
C ASN A 117 34.55 -82.26 -63.70
N PRO A 118 34.84 -82.08 -62.40
CA PRO A 118 33.89 -82.39 -61.35
C PRO A 118 32.77 -81.33 -61.29
N VAL A 119 31.52 -81.80 -61.19
CA VAL A 119 30.40 -80.96 -60.75
C VAL A 119 30.53 -80.76 -59.24
N MET A 120 30.66 -79.51 -58.82
CA MET A 120 30.86 -79.12 -57.43
C MET A 120 29.54 -78.92 -56.69
N GLY A 121 29.55 -79.11 -55.38
CA GLY A 121 28.39 -79.05 -54.51
C GLY A 121 28.43 -77.86 -53.55
N THR A 122 27.47 -77.84 -52.62
CA THR A 122 27.36 -76.86 -51.53
C THR A 122 27.38 -77.58 -50.18
N CYS A 123 27.72 -76.87 -49.11
CA CYS A 123 27.54 -77.34 -47.74
C CYS A 123 26.24 -76.77 -47.17
N SER A 124 25.52 -77.55 -46.37
CA SER A 124 24.20 -77.16 -45.84
C SER A 124 24.27 -76.16 -44.67
N ASN A 125 24.75 -76.59 -43.50
CA ASN A 125 24.70 -75.82 -42.25
C ASN A 125 26.09 -75.63 -41.59
N VAL A 126 27.15 -75.51 -42.40
CA VAL A 126 28.51 -75.48 -41.85
C VAL A 126 28.71 -74.23 -40.97
N ASN A 127 29.22 -74.44 -39.77
CA ASN A 127 29.43 -73.39 -38.76
C ASN A 127 30.36 -72.25 -39.23
N CYS A 128 31.35 -72.52 -40.07
CA CYS A 128 32.22 -71.51 -40.68
C CYS A 128 31.47 -70.56 -41.63
N HIS A 129 30.30 -70.95 -42.12
CA HIS A 129 29.41 -70.13 -42.95
C HIS A 129 28.11 -69.77 -42.20
N PHE A 130 28.17 -69.67 -40.87
CA PHE A 130 27.06 -69.24 -40.02
C PHE A 130 25.77 -70.07 -40.22
N GLU A 131 25.93 -71.38 -40.46
CA GLU A 131 24.82 -72.32 -40.64
C GLU A 131 23.89 -71.95 -41.81
N LYS A 132 24.44 -71.25 -42.81
CA LYS A 132 23.78 -71.01 -44.10
C LYS A 132 24.30 -71.99 -45.15
N THR A 133 23.47 -72.23 -46.16
CA THR A 133 23.91 -72.94 -47.36
C THR A 133 25.03 -72.16 -48.03
N THR A 134 26.17 -72.82 -48.27
CA THR A 134 27.33 -72.16 -48.85
C THR A 134 27.14 -71.89 -50.34
N PRO A 135 27.89 -70.94 -50.92
CA PRO A 135 28.11 -70.93 -52.36
C PRO A 135 28.64 -72.28 -52.85
N THR A 136 28.43 -72.57 -54.13
CA THR A 136 28.99 -73.76 -54.76
C THR A 136 30.51 -73.73 -54.65
N TRP A 137 31.11 -74.85 -54.24
CA TRP A 137 32.56 -74.99 -54.16
C TRP A 137 33.20 -74.73 -55.54
N ALA A 138 34.36 -74.08 -55.58
CA ALA A 138 34.98 -73.53 -56.79
C ALA A 138 34.21 -72.37 -57.47
N GLY A 139 33.28 -71.73 -56.76
CA GLY A 139 32.65 -70.48 -57.19
C GLY A 139 33.59 -69.27 -57.17
N ALA A 140 33.07 -68.10 -57.58
CA ALA A 140 33.83 -66.85 -57.54
C ALA A 140 34.26 -66.50 -56.10
N LYS A 141 35.47 -65.97 -55.95
CA LYS A 141 35.99 -65.50 -54.66
C LYS A 141 35.22 -64.27 -54.22
N LEU A 142 34.86 -64.20 -52.94
CA LEU A 142 34.23 -63.01 -52.36
C LEU A 142 35.20 -61.82 -52.37
N VAL A 143 34.70 -60.64 -52.72
CA VAL A 143 35.47 -59.39 -52.85
C VAL A 143 34.97 -58.37 -51.82
N SER A 144 35.92 -57.78 -51.08
CA SER A 144 35.64 -56.67 -50.17
C SER A 144 35.66 -55.35 -50.95
N PRO A 145 34.72 -54.41 -50.71
CA PRO A 145 33.65 -54.48 -49.70
C PRO A 145 32.31 -55.03 -50.22
N THR A 146 32.19 -55.30 -51.54
CA THR A 146 30.91 -55.59 -52.22
C THR A 146 30.20 -56.84 -51.70
N ASP A 147 30.94 -57.87 -51.30
CA ASP A 147 30.38 -59.17 -50.93
C ASP A 147 30.25 -59.39 -49.42
N CYS A 148 30.49 -58.37 -48.59
CA CYS A 148 30.32 -58.47 -47.13
C CYS A 148 28.87 -58.86 -46.72
N GLY A 149 27.88 -58.51 -47.55
CA GLY A 149 26.47 -58.83 -47.35
C GLY A 149 26.16 -60.33 -47.39
N VAL A 150 26.99 -61.15 -48.05
CA VAL A 150 26.85 -62.61 -48.10
C VAL A 150 26.85 -63.20 -46.69
N CYS A 151 27.71 -62.67 -45.82
CA CYS A 151 27.78 -63.08 -44.41
C CYS A 151 26.84 -62.23 -43.53
N HIS A 152 26.93 -60.90 -43.62
CA HIS A 152 26.40 -60.01 -42.59
C HIS A 152 24.90 -59.66 -42.68
N GLY A 153 24.21 -59.89 -43.81
CA GLY A 153 22.77 -59.60 -43.95
C GLY A 153 22.35 -58.17 -43.56
N SER A 154 21.04 -57.90 -43.55
CA SER A 154 20.51 -56.71 -42.85
C SER A 154 20.53 -56.98 -41.35
N ALA A 155 20.97 -56.02 -40.56
CA ALA A 155 20.93 -56.15 -39.10
C ALA A 155 19.48 -56.43 -38.64
N PRO A 156 19.27 -57.23 -37.59
CA PRO A 156 17.93 -57.45 -37.04
C PRO A 156 17.23 -56.12 -36.79
N ALA A 157 15.97 -55.98 -37.24
CA ALA A 157 15.17 -54.77 -37.06
C ALA A 157 14.66 -54.61 -35.61
N THR A 158 15.58 -54.71 -34.64
CA THR A 158 15.30 -54.73 -33.20
C THR A 158 15.48 -53.37 -32.53
N GLY A 159 15.81 -52.31 -33.30
CA GLY A 159 16.08 -50.95 -32.80
C GLY A 159 17.43 -50.79 -32.11
N SER A 160 17.97 -51.87 -31.55
CA SER A 160 19.30 -51.95 -30.95
C SER A 160 20.41 -51.91 -32.01
N HIS A 161 20.14 -52.46 -33.19
CA HIS A 161 20.97 -52.22 -34.36
C HIS A 161 20.46 -51.00 -35.14
N PRO A 162 21.34 -50.32 -35.88
CA PRO A 162 20.95 -49.26 -36.80
C PRO A 162 19.77 -49.67 -37.70
N SER A 163 18.63 -49.00 -37.54
CA SER A 163 17.37 -49.31 -38.22
C SER A 163 16.63 -48.03 -38.56
N LEU A 164 15.83 -48.04 -39.64
CA LEU A 164 14.96 -46.91 -40.00
C LEU A 164 13.58 -46.99 -39.35
N LEU A 165 13.11 -48.21 -39.02
CA LEU A 165 11.70 -48.48 -38.72
C LEU A 165 11.47 -49.08 -37.33
N ALA A 166 12.52 -49.59 -36.68
CA ALA A 166 12.35 -50.25 -35.39
C ALA A 166 12.12 -49.24 -34.24
N ALA A 167 11.31 -49.65 -33.27
CA ALA A 167 11.17 -48.91 -32.01
C ALA A 167 12.55 -48.78 -31.34
N GLY A 168 12.93 -47.57 -30.93
CA GLY A 168 14.24 -47.32 -30.33
C GLY A 168 15.41 -47.17 -31.32
N LYS A 169 15.15 -46.82 -32.59
CA LYS A 169 16.14 -46.59 -33.67
C LYS A 169 17.23 -45.51 -33.44
N LYS A 170 17.56 -45.17 -32.19
CA LYS A 170 18.49 -44.10 -31.83
C LYS A 170 19.90 -44.29 -32.41
N HIS A 171 20.40 -45.53 -32.46
CA HIS A 171 21.68 -45.81 -33.12
C HIS A 171 21.64 -45.54 -34.63
N GLY A 172 20.51 -45.84 -35.29
CA GLY A 172 20.30 -45.53 -36.71
C GLY A 172 20.12 -44.03 -36.96
N ASP A 173 19.40 -43.34 -36.07
CA ASP A 173 19.19 -41.88 -36.15
C ASP A 173 20.50 -41.10 -36.01
N TYR A 174 21.45 -41.57 -35.19
CA TYR A 174 22.72 -40.90 -34.93
C TYR A 174 23.86 -41.36 -35.85
N TYR A 175 24.05 -42.68 -36.01
CA TYR A 175 25.17 -43.23 -36.81
C TYR A 175 24.79 -43.52 -38.27
N GLY A 176 23.52 -43.38 -38.65
CA GLY A 176 22.99 -43.86 -39.92
C GLY A 176 22.80 -45.37 -39.94
N THR A 177 22.27 -45.93 -41.04
CA THR A 177 21.94 -47.36 -41.17
C THR A 177 22.84 -48.14 -42.12
N GLY A 178 23.87 -47.49 -42.68
CA GLY A 178 24.85 -48.13 -43.56
C GLY A 178 25.89 -48.95 -42.80
N THR A 179 26.76 -49.68 -43.50
CA THR A 179 27.83 -50.51 -42.91
C THR A 179 28.79 -49.71 -42.02
N GLY A 180 28.99 -48.41 -42.28
CA GLY A 180 29.76 -47.49 -41.44
C GLY A 180 29.18 -47.24 -40.03
N SER A 181 27.93 -47.62 -39.78
CA SER A 181 27.32 -47.60 -38.43
C SER A 181 27.70 -48.84 -37.61
N CYS A 182 27.92 -49.99 -38.27
CA CYS A 182 28.30 -51.23 -37.62
C CYS A 182 29.69 -51.14 -36.99
N VAL A 183 30.63 -50.47 -37.66
CA VAL A 183 32.01 -50.30 -37.19
C VAL A 183 32.11 -49.43 -35.92
N LYS A 184 31.00 -48.80 -35.50
CA LYS A 184 30.92 -48.08 -34.22
C LYS A 184 30.86 -49.03 -33.02
N CYS A 185 30.41 -50.26 -33.24
CA CYS A 185 30.28 -51.30 -32.22
C CYS A 185 31.05 -52.57 -32.56
N HIS A 186 31.50 -52.75 -33.80
CA HIS A 186 32.24 -53.92 -34.28
C HIS A 186 33.58 -53.51 -34.89
N PRO A 187 34.59 -54.40 -34.91
CA PRO A 187 35.82 -54.14 -35.66
C PRO A 187 35.55 -53.92 -37.16
N ASP A 188 36.28 -52.99 -37.76
CA ASP A 188 36.31 -52.82 -39.20
C ASP A 188 37.29 -53.82 -39.83
N HIS A 189 36.75 -54.79 -40.55
CA HIS A 189 37.54 -55.82 -41.24
C HIS A 189 37.90 -55.44 -42.69
N THR A 190 37.40 -54.31 -43.21
CA THR A 190 37.63 -53.91 -44.61
C THR A 190 39.09 -53.52 -44.88
N VAL A 191 39.80 -53.09 -43.84
CA VAL A 191 41.20 -52.66 -43.88
C VAL A 191 42.20 -53.79 -43.62
N GLU A 192 41.73 -55.01 -43.36
CA GLU A 192 42.62 -56.16 -43.13
C GLU A 192 43.21 -56.70 -44.43
N ALA A 193 44.44 -57.22 -44.38
CA ALA A 193 45.11 -57.83 -45.56
C ALA A 193 44.33 -59.02 -46.16
N LYS A 194 43.49 -59.68 -45.36
CA LYS A 194 42.55 -60.73 -45.79
C LYS A 194 41.17 -60.44 -45.18
N PRO A 195 40.35 -59.58 -45.80
CA PRO A 195 39.11 -59.07 -45.19
C PRO A 195 38.12 -60.14 -44.74
N PHE A 196 38.09 -61.32 -45.39
CA PHE A 196 37.20 -62.42 -45.04
C PHE A 196 37.80 -63.43 -44.06
N ALA A 197 39.07 -63.26 -43.62
CA ALA A 197 39.72 -64.21 -42.71
C ALA A 197 39.03 -64.29 -41.34
N HIS A 198 38.33 -63.23 -40.91
CA HIS A 198 37.52 -63.25 -39.70
C HIS A 198 36.32 -64.21 -39.79
N ALA A 199 35.88 -64.53 -41.02
CA ALA A 199 34.84 -65.52 -41.31
C ALA A 199 35.44 -66.91 -41.64
N THR A 200 36.56 -66.98 -42.38
CA THR A 200 37.05 -68.23 -42.98
C THR A 200 38.14 -68.98 -42.20
N SER A 201 38.87 -68.33 -41.28
CA SER A 201 39.91 -69.01 -40.49
C SER A 201 39.33 -69.64 -39.20
N ALA A 202 38.88 -70.89 -39.33
CA ALA A 202 38.63 -71.88 -38.27
C ALA A 202 37.77 -71.43 -37.06
N GLY A 203 36.46 -71.38 -37.27
CA GLY A 203 35.44 -72.08 -36.47
C GLY A 203 35.26 -71.81 -34.97
N LYS A 204 36.03 -70.95 -34.29
CA LYS A 204 35.86 -70.67 -32.84
C LYS A 204 36.06 -69.22 -32.40
N ARG A 205 36.19 -68.27 -33.33
CA ARG A 205 36.38 -66.84 -32.98
C ARG A 205 35.10 -66.26 -32.36
N PRO A 206 35.18 -65.48 -31.28
CA PRO A 206 34.02 -64.78 -30.73
C PRO A 206 33.59 -63.60 -31.62
N LEU A 207 32.29 -63.25 -31.59
CA LEU A 207 31.83 -61.96 -32.09
C LEU A 207 32.45 -60.84 -31.26
N SER A 208 33.16 -59.91 -31.90
CA SER A 208 33.81 -58.80 -31.19
C SER A 208 32.88 -57.59 -31.11
N LEU A 209 32.66 -57.10 -29.89
CA LEU A 209 32.04 -55.81 -29.62
C LEU A 209 33.10 -54.84 -29.06
N ARG A 210 33.14 -53.62 -29.58
CA ARG A 210 34.05 -52.54 -29.15
C ARG A 210 33.28 -51.22 -29.14
N PHE A 211 33.27 -50.53 -28.00
CA PHE A 211 32.55 -49.26 -27.83
C PHE A 211 33.52 -48.05 -27.80
N THR A 212 34.46 -48.03 -28.74
CA THR A 212 35.56 -47.04 -28.77
C THR A 212 35.32 -45.90 -29.75
N ALA A 213 34.17 -45.87 -30.44
CA ALA A 213 33.83 -44.77 -31.32
C ALA A 213 33.43 -43.53 -30.51
N ALA A 214 34.09 -42.40 -30.78
CA ALA A 214 33.77 -41.12 -30.17
C ALA A 214 32.27 -40.79 -30.32
N PRO A 215 31.63 -40.22 -29.29
CA PRO A 215 32.20 -39.71 -28.03
C PRO A 215 32.49 -40.78 -26.96
N ASN A 216 32.20 -42.06 -27.22
CA ASN A 216 32.56 -43.13 -26.30
C ASN A 216 34.07 -43.40 -26.37
N ASN A 217 34.65 -43.90 -25.27
CA ASN A 217 36.06 -44.30 -25.19
C ASN A 217 36.22 -45.68 -24.53
N GLY A 218 35.18 -46.51 -24.62
CA GLY A 218 35.06 -47.76 -23.88
C GLY A 218 33.60 -48.09 -23.58
N GLY A 219 33.40 -49.27 -22.99
CA GLY A 219 32.07 -49.76 -22.61
C GLY A 219 32.07 -51.26 -22.37
N THR A 220 31.01 -51.75 -21.73
CA THR A 220 30.84 -53.18 -21.48
C THR A 220 29.46 -53.66 -21.90
N TYR A 221 29.36 -54.96 -22.20
CA TYR A 221 28.13 -55.66 -22.50
C TYR A 221 28.00 -56.87 -21.59
N SER A 222 26.91 -56.98 -20.83
CA SER A 222 26.83 -57.95 -19.73
C SER A 222 26.69 -59.42 -20.16
N LYS A 223 26.37 -59.70 -21.42
CA LYS A 223 26.24 -61.08 -21.95
C LYS A 223 27.43 -61.48 -22.86
N THR A 224 28.66 -61.24 -22.40
CA THR A 224 29.89 -61.59 -23.16
C THR A 224 29.95 -63.07 -23.54
N ALA A 225 29.41 -63.96 -22.71
CA ALA A 225 29.33 -65.40 -22.99
C ALA A 225 28.49 -65.74 -24.25
N ASN A 226 27.56 -64.87 -24.66
CA ASN A 226 26.74 -65.09 -25.86
C ASN A 226 27.49 -64.70 -27.14
N LEU A 227 28.61 -63.99 -27.01
CA LEU A 227 29.49 -63.62 -28.11
C LEU A 227 30.53 -64.70 -28.41
N THR A 228 30.73 -65.68 -27.52
CA THR A 228 31.71 -66.75 -27.74
C THR A 228 31.15 -67.84 -28.64
N TYR A 229 32.02 -68.55 -29.36
CA TYR A 229 31.60 -69.74 -30.09
C TYR A 229 31.28 -70.89 -29.11
N PRO A 230 30.26 -71.73 -29.37
CA PRO A 230 29.34 -71.69 -30.51
C PRO A 230 28.10 -70.82 -30.29
N ASN A 231 28.00 -70.11 -29.16
CA ASN A 231 26.76 -69.51 -28.68
C ASN A 231 26.14 -68.48 -29.63
N TYR A 232 26.93 -67.76 -30.42
CA TYR A 232 26.37 -66.77 -31.36
C TYR A 232 25.72 -67.37 -32.61
N LEU A 233 25.91 -68.67 -32.88
CA LEU A 233 25.36 -69.32 -34.08
C LEU A 233 23.82 -69.34 -34.05
N PRO A 234 23.16 -69.27 -35.22
CA PRO A 234 21.69 -69.28 -35.32
C PRO A 234 21.03 -70.45 -34.56
N SER A 235 21.56 -71.66 -34.66
CA SER A 235 21.04 -72.88 -34.01
C SER A 235 21.07 -72.83 -32.49
N ARG A 236 21.90 -71.96 -31.88
CA ARG A 236 22.01 -71.83 -30.43
C ARG A 236 21.01 -70.86 -29.84
N ASN A 237 20.44 -69.95 -30.64
CA ASN A 237 19.42 -68.95 -30.28
C ASN A 237 19.53 -68.38 -28.83
N PRO A 238 20.69 -67.86 -28.39
CA PRO A 238 20.81 -67.34 -27.04
C PRO A 238 20.02 -66.03 -26.88
N ALA A 239 19.48 -65.76 -25.69
CA ALA A 239 18.89 -64.45 -25.37
C ALA A 239 19.95 -63.33 -25.50
N ARG A 240 19.67 -62.29 -26.28
CA ARG A 240 20.65 -61.23 -26.63
C ARG A 240 20.36 -59.88 -25.94
N ASP A 241 19.58 -59.90 -24.88
CA ASP A 241 19.06 -58.77 -24.11
C ASP A 241 20.01 -58.33 -22.97
N GLY A 242 21.32 -58.26 -23.24
CA GLY A 242 22.29 -57.79 -22.25
C GLY A 242 22.24 -56.29 -21.98
N SER A 243 22.81 -55.86 -20.86
CA SER A 243 22.96 -54.45 -20.51
C SER A 243 24.27 -53.86 -21.03
N CYS A 244 24.21 -52.59 -21.45
CA CYS A 244 25.33 -51.79 -21.90
C CYS A 244 25.66 -50.73 -20.84
N SER A 245 26.93 -50.58 -20.47
CA SER A 245 27.35 -49.63 -19.44
C SER A 245 28.79 -49.13 -19.64
N ALA A 246 29.21 -48.20 -18.77
CA ALA A 246 30.55 -47.59 -18.74
C ALA A 246 30.92 -46.86 -20.06
N MET A 247 29.96 -46.14 -20.63
CA MET A 247 30.16 -45.36 -21.86
C MET A 247 29.32 -44.07 -21.83
N TYR A 248 29.73 -43.07 -22.60
CA TYR A 248 29.09 -41.75 -22.61
C TYR A 248 27.61 -41.79 -23.04
N CYS A 249 27.28 -42.47 -24.14
CA CYS A 249 25.89 -42.51 -24.63
C CYS A 249 24.91 -43.23 -23.69
N HIS A 250 25.42 -44.06 -22.78
CA HIS A 250 24.65 -44.78 -21.76
C HIS A 250 25.15 -44.40 -20.36
N SER A 251 25.24 -43.09 -20.12
CA SER A 251 25.66 -42.46 -18.87
C SER A 251 24.62 -41.45 -18.37
N ASP A 252 24.98 -40.71 -17.34
CA ASP A 252 24.26 -39.52 -16.90
C ASP A 252 24.41 -38.29 -17.82
N GLY A 253 24.96 -38.45 -19.03
CA GLY A 253 25.33 -37.35 -19.94
C GLY A 253 26.58 -36.59 -19.52
N ASN A 254 27.22 -36.97 -18.40
CA ASN A 254 28.47 -36.44 -17.90
C ASN A 254 29.58 -37.50 -17.81
N GLY A 255 29.35 -38.69 -18.39
CA GLY A 255 30.28 -39.82 -18.31
C GLY A 255 30.22 -40.58 -16.96
N GLY A 256 29.28 -40.23 -16.08
CA GLY A 256 29.02 -40.93 -14.83
C GLY A 256 28.16 -42.19 -15.02
N ALA A 257 27.63 -42.73 -13.92
CA ALA A 257 26.75 -43.89 -13.97
C ALA A 257 25.45 -43.57 -14.73
N ALA A 258 24.93 -44.54 -15.49
CA ALA A 258 23.67 -44.38 -16.19
C ALA A 258 22.51 -44.14 -15.22
N ARG A 259 21.64 -43.16 -15.52
CA ARG A 259 20.39 -42.97 -14.75
C ARG A 259 19.36 -44.06 -15.00
N ALA A 260 19.36 -44.62 -16.21
CA ALA A 260 18.59 -45.79 -16.57
C ALA A 260 19.54 -46.81 -17.20
N THR A 261 19.42 -48.07 -16.80
CA THR A 261 20.19 -49.16 -17.40
C THR A 261 19.81 -49.29 -18.87
N ALA A 262 20.75 -49.03 -19.77
CA ALA A 262 20.56 -49.29 -21.18
C ALA A 262 20.62 -50.80 -21.42
N THR A 263 19.51 -51.38 -21.85
CA THR A 263 19.43 -52.79 -22.24
C THR A 263 19.39 -52.91 -23.76
N TRP A 264 20.08 -53.91 -24.29
CA TRP A 264 20.08 -54.25 -25.69
C TRP A 264 18.68 -54.72 -26.09
N GLY A 265 18.03 -53.99 -27.00
CA GLY A 265 16.63 -54.24 -27.36
C GLY A 265 15.60 -53.56 -26.46
N GLY A 266 16.05 -52.83 -25.44
CA GLY A 266 15.19 -52.00 -24.60
C GLY A 266 14.96 -50.60 -25.17
N THR A 267 14.11 -49.85 -24.49
CA THR A 267 13.85 -48.42 -24.77
C THR A 267 14.28 -47.58 -23.58
N LEU A 268 15.01 -46.49 -23.83
CA LEU A 268 15.14 -45.41 -22.85
C LEU A 268 13.91 -44.51 -22.94
N ALA A 269 13.63 -43.78 -21.85
CA ALA A 269 12.60 -42.75 -21.85
C ALA A 269 12.82 -41.79 -23.03
N ALA A 270 11.74 -41.42 -23.71
CA ALA A 270 11.80 -40.53 -24.86
C ALA A 270 12.13 -39.07 -24.49
N ASP A 271 12.23 -38.78 -23.20
CA ASP A 271 12.59 -37.49 -22.63
C ASP A 271 14.02 -37.48 -22.05
N CYS A 272 14.42 -36.36 -21.45
CA CYS A 272 15.75 -36.18 -20.89
C CYS A 272 16.04 -37.02 -19.62
N THR A 273 15.03 -37.64 -19.00
CA THR A 273 15.17 -38.33 -17.70
C THR A 273 15.98 -39.61 -17.80
N GLY A 274 16.09 -40.19 -19.00
CA GLY A 274 16.90 -41.39 -19.24
C GLY A 274 18.40 -41.18 -19.09
N CYS A 275 18.90 -39.93 -19.22
CA CYS A 275 20.33 -39.62 -19.17
C CYS A 275 20.66 -38.62 -18.05
N HIS A 276 20.33 -37.33 -18.20
CA HIS A 276 20.82 -36.29 -17.27
C HIS A 276 19.74 -35.65 -16.39
N GLY A 277 18.49 -36.12 -16.50
CA GLY A 277 17.34 -35.55 -15.81
C GLY A 277 16.59 -34.52 -16.66
N GLY A 278 15.31 -34.32 -16.34
CA GLY A 278 14.41 -33.41 -17.06
C GLY A 278 14.15 -32.09 -16.35
N ASN A 279 13.13 -31.37 -16.80
CA ASN A 279 12.65 -30.14 -16.15
C ASN A 279 12.02 -30.44 -14.76
N ALA A 280 11.62 -29.39 -14.04
CA ALA A 280 11.07 -29.51 -12.68
C ALA A 280 9.81 -30.40 -12.59
N ALA A 281 9.01 -30.49 -13.66
CA ALA A 281 7.80 -31.33 -13.69
C ALA A 281 8.10 -32.81 -13.97
N SER A 282 9.35 -33.16 -14.30
CA SER A 282 9.72 -34.54 -14.59
C SER A 282 9.90 -35.39 -13.32
N ALA A 283 9.75 -36.71 -13.43
CA ALA A 283 9.94 -37.63 -12.30
C ALA A 283 11.40 -37.67 -11.79
N ALA A 284 12.36 -37.21 -12.59
CA ALA A 284 13.77 -37.10 -12.24
C ALA A 284 14.33 -35.77 -12.76
N PRO A 285 14.10 -34.64 -12.05
CA PRO A 285 14.62 -33.35 -12.45
C PRO A 285 16.15 -33.32 -12.48
N ILE A 286 16.71 -32.47 -13.33
CA ILE A 286 18.14 -32.22 -13.37
C ILE A 286 18.58 -31.46 -12.10
N ILE A 287 19.57 -32.01 -11.39
CA ILE A 287 20.10 -31.45 -10.13
C ILE A 287 21.60 -31.14 -10.20
N THR A 288 22.19 -31.20 -11.39
CA THR A 288 23.62 -30.92 -11.58
C THR A 288 23.87 -29.41 -11.52
N GLY A 289 24.91 -28.97 -10.79
CA GLY A 289 25.23 -27.56 -10.65
C GLY A 289 24.05 -26.74 -10.12
N LEU A 290 23.77 -25.59 -10.74
CA LEU A 290 22.68 -24.68 -10.36
C LEU A 290 21.42 -24.81 -11.24
N HIS A 291 21.22 -25.94 -11.94
CA HIS A 291 20.03 -26.11 -12.76
C HIS A 291 18.74 -25.97 -11.95
N ALA A 292 18.66 -26.55 -10.75
CA ALA A 292 17.48 -26.46 -9.89
C ALA A 292 17.06 -25.00 -9.61
N GLN A 293 18.03 -24.09 -9.46
CA GLN A 293 17.76 -22.66 -9.22
C GLN A 293 17.16 -21.93 -10.44
N HIS A 294 17.19 -22.54 -11.62
CA HIS A 294 16.69 -21.97 -12.86
C HIS A 294 15.45 -22.73 -13.38
N VAL A 295 15.52 -24.06 -13.43
CA VAL A 295 14.45 -24.91 -13.95
C VAL A 295 13.34 -25.16 -12.94
N ASP A 296 13.58 -24.92 -11.64
CA ASP A 296 12.57 -24.96 -10.58
C ASP A 296 12.46 -23.59 -9.88
N ALA A 297 12.39 -22.54 -10.69
CA ALA A 297 12.51 -21.16 -10.21
C ALA A 297 11.18 -20.46 -9.97
N ALA A 298 10.04 -21.11 -10.15
CA ALA A 298 8.73 -20.45 -10.04
C ALA A 298 8.50 -19.78 -8.67
N ALA A 299 8.99 -20.38 -7.59
CA ALA A 299 8.88 -19.84 -6.24
C ALA A 299 9.90 -18.73 -5.91
N VAL A 300 11.01 -18.64 -6.64
CA VAL A 300 12.14 -17.74 -6.32
C VAL A 300 12.33 -16.61 -7.33
N LEU A 301 12.06 -16.85 -8.62
CA LEU A 301 12.16 -15.88 -9.72
C LEU A 301 10.81 -15.55 -10.37
N GLY A 302 9.72 -16.15 -9.90
CA GLY A 302 8.36 -15.97 -10.42
C GLY A 302 8.02 -16.94 -11.55
N THR A 303 8.98 -17.35 -12.37
CA THR A 303 8.76 -18.32 -13.46
C THR A 303 9.91 -19.33 -13.55
N THR A 304 9.59 -20.58 -13.85
CA THR A 304 10.56 -21.58 -14.27
C THR A 304 11.21 -21.20 -15.60
N ILE A 305 12.52 -21.41 -15.72
CA ILE A 305 13.30 -21.17 -16.93
C ILE A 305 13.39 -22.46 -17.75
N GLU A 306 12.94 -22.37 -19.00
CA GLU A 306 13.04 -23.46 -19.97
C GLU A 306 14.51 -23.72 -20.37
N CYS A 307 14.86 -24.99 -20.59
CA CYS A 307 16.18 -25.46 -21.01
C CYS A 307 16.66 -24.74 -22.29
N ALA A 308 15.77 -24.56 -23.27
CA ALA A 308 16.09 -23.92 -24.54
C ALA A 308 16.58 -22.48 -24.38
N ARG A 309 16.22 -21.81 -23.28
CA ARG A 309 16.66 -20.44 -22.99
C ARG A 309 18.17 -20.35 -22.80
N CYS A 310 18.82 -21.43 -22.36
CA CYS A 310 20.28 -21.52 -22.19
C CYS A 310 20.94 -22.53 -23.14
N HIS A 311 20.21 -23.52 -23.64
CA HIS A 311 20.69 -24.58 -24.53
C HIS A 311 20.01 -24.50 -25.90
N ASN A 312 20.01 -23.30 -26.49
CA ASN A 312 19.42 -23.06 -27.81
C ASN A 312 20.16 -23.84 -28.90
N GLY A 313 19.41 -24.57 -29.73
CA GLY A 313 19.94 -25.48 -30.77
C GLY A 313 19.77 -26.95 -30.40
N PRO A 314 20.43 -27.44 -29.33
CA PRO A 314 20.20 -28.80 -28.82
C PRO A 314 18.75 -29.04 -28.35
N VAL A 315 18.12 -28.04 -27.72
CA VAL A 315 16.73 -28.12 -27.21
C VAL A 315 15.82 -27.16 -27.98
N SER A 316 14.59 -27.60 -28.24
CA SER A 316 13.56 -26.81 -28.92
C SER A 316 12.98 -25.71 -28.02
N ALA A 317 12.89 -24.48 -28.53
CA ALA A 317 12.18 -23.40 -27.83
C ALA A 317 10.69 -23.74 -27.66
N GLY A 318 10.13 -23.54 -26.45
CA GLY A 318 8.75 -23.88 -26.13
C GLY A 318 8.49 -25.37 -25.87
N ASN A 319 9.51 -26.23 -25.95
CA ASN A 319 9.40 -27.64 -25.55
C ASN A 319 10.69 -28.15 -24.88
N ASP A 320 10.70 -28.07 -23.55
CA ASP A 320 11.79 -28.51 -22.67
C ASP A 320 12.17 -29.99 -22.72
N ARG A 321 11.40 -30.80 -23.45
CA ARG A 321 11.63 -32.24 -23.55
C ARG A 321 11.97 -32.69 -24.97
N ALA A 322 12.04 -31.76 -25.93
CA ALA A 322 12.32 -32.07 -27.32
C ALA A 322 13.75 -31.67 -27.73
N VAL A 323 14.48 -32.66 -28.26
CA VAL A 323 15.80 -32.47 -28.87
C VAL A 323 15.63 -32.23 -30.37
N THR A 324 16.11 -31.09 -30.86
CA THR A 324 16.02 -30.71 -32.30
C THR A 324 17.28 -31.04 -33.08
N GLY A 325 18.44 -31.06 -32.42
CA GLY A 325 19.74 -31.37 -33.02
C GLY A 325 20.40 -32.55 -32.33
N VAL A 326 20.03 -33.78 -32.69
CA VAL A 326 20.58 -34.99 -32.05
C VAL A 326 22.11 -35.02 -32.11
N ALA A 327 22.69 -34.64 -33.25
CA ALA A 327 24.14 -34.62 -33.43
C ALA A 327 24.85 -33.70 -32.43
N ALA A 328 24.36 -32.47 -32.25
CA ALA A 328 24.93 -31.48 -31.33
C ALA A 328 24.51 -31.69 -29.86
N HIS A 329 23.55 -32.58 -29.60
CA HIS A 329 23.11 -32.90 -28.24
C HIS A 329 23.99 -33.98 -27.58
N VAL A 330 24.48 -34.95 -28.37
CA VAL A 330 25.25 -36.10 -27.86
C VAL A 330 26.71 -36.12 -28.35
N ASP A 331 27.29 -34.98 -28.74
CA ASP A 331 28.68 -34.87 -29.20
C ASP A 331 29.72 -34.82 -28.06
N GLY A 332 29.27 -34.85 -26.80
CA GLY A 332 30.13 -34.71 -25.61
C GLY A 332 30.31 -33.27 -25.13
N VAL A 333 29.80 -32.28 -25.85
CA VAL A 333 29.93 -30.85 -25.53
C VAL A 333 28.63 -30.32 -24.93
N LYS A 334 28.74 -29.68 -23.76
CA LYS A 334 27.59 -29.03 -23.10
C LYS A 334 27.41 -27.62 -23.66
N THR A 335 26.79 -27.52 -24.84
CA THR A 335 26.60 -26.25 -25.54
C THR A 335 25.67 -25.32 -24.77
N VAL A 336 26.18 -24.15 -24.35
CA VAL A 336 25.37 -23.08 -23.74
C VAL A 336 25.28 -21.93 -24.73
N ALA A 337 24.08 -21.68 -25.22
CA ALA A 337 23.75 -20.60 -26.15
C ALA A 337 22.40 -19.99 -25.74
N PHE A 338 22.41 -18.72 -25.36
CA PHE A 338 21.23 -18.05 -24.82
C PHE A 338 20.28 -17.54 -25.92
N VAL A 339 18.98 -17.69 -25.68
CA VAL A 339 17.93 -17.01 -26.47
C VAL A 339 17.84 -15.55 -26.01
N GLY A 340 17.89 -14.60 -26.95
CA GLY A 340 17.75 -13.16 -26.65
C GLY A 340 19.05 -12.44 -26.27
N GLY A 341 20.20 -13.09 -26.42
CA GLY A 341 21.52 -12.50 -26.16
C GLY A 341 22.10 -12.83 -24.78
N GLY A 342 23.40 -12.60 -24.65
CA GLY A 342 24.20 -12.94 -23.47
C GLY A 342 25.43 -13.76 -23.83
N THR A 343 26.35 -13.93 -22.88
CA THR A 343 27.58 -14.69 -23.08
C THR A 343 27.80 -15.71 -21.96
N TRP A 344 28.36 -16.86 -22.34
CA TRP A 344 28.80 -17.92 -21.42
C TRP A 344 30.31 -18.08 -21.53
N ASN A 345 31.02 -17.94 -20.42
CA ASN A 345 32.43 -18.30 -20.34
C ASN A 345 32.55 -19.72 -19.79
N ALA A 346 32.88 -20.69 -20.64
CA ALA A 346 32.98 -22.09 -20.25
C ALA A 346 34.08 -22.38 -19.22
N THR A 347 35.17 -21.59 -19.21
CA THR A 347 36.30 -21.76 -18.29
C THR A 347 35.96 -21.20 -16.90
N ALA A 348 35.50 -19.95 -16.84
CA ALA A 348 35.13 -19.29 -15.59
C ALA A 348 33.76 -19.74 -15.07
N LYS A 349 32.96 -20.40 -15.91
CA LYS A 349 31.57 -20.79 -15.64
C LYS A 349 30.70 -19.58 -15.26
N THR A 350 30.85 -18.47 -15.98
CA THR A 350 30.14 -17.21 -15.71
C THR A 350 29.20 -16.83 -16.86
N CYS A 351 28.09 -16.20 -16.50
CA CYS A 351 27.06 -15.72 -17.43
C CYS A 351 26.97 -14.20 -17.35
N SER A 352 26.97 -13.48 -18.47
CA SER A 352 26.82 -12.02 -18.47
C SER A 352 25.94 -11.53 -19.62
N ALA A 353 25.50 -10.26 -19.53
CA ALA A 353 24.72 -9.57 -20.57
C ALA A 353 23.41 -10.30 -20.96
N THR A 354 22.81 -11.06 -20.05
CA THR A 354 21.46 -11.60 -20.20
C THR A 354 20.45 -10.65 -19.56
N THR A 355 19.17 -10.75 -19.91
CA THR A 355 18.11 -9.99 -19.22
C THR A 355 18.08 -10.28 -17.72
N CYS A 356 18.40 -11.52 -17.31
CA CYS A 356 18.34 -11.95 -15.90
C CYS A 356 19.59 -11.60 -15.07
N HIS A 357 20.77 -11.47 -15.70
CA HIS A 357 22.03 -11.08 -15.04
C HIS A 357 22.45 -9.69 -15.49
N SER A 358 21.51 -8.75 -15.32
CA SER A 358 21.68 -7.33 -15.61
C SER A 358 21.00 -6.51 -14.49
N SER A 359 21.25 -5.20 -14.46
CA SER A 359 20.52 -4.30 -13.56
C SER A 359 19.07 -4.05 -13.96
N GLY A 360 18.57 -4.68 -15.03
CA GLY A 360 17.20 -4.50 -15.55
C GLY A 360 16.92 -3.10 -16.11
N LYS A 361 17.93 -2.24 -16.17
CA LYS A 361 17.81 -0.84 -16.60
C LYS A 361 18.97 -0.46 -17.49
N ALA A 362 18.67 -0.14 -18.75
CA ALA A 362 19.66 0.39 -19.68
C ALA A 362 20.38 1.60 -19.07
N THR A 363 21.70 1.66 -19.26
CA THR A 363 22.63 2.68 -18.74
C THR A 363 22.80 2.74 -17.22
N ALA A 364 22.12 1.88 -16.44
CA ALA A 364 22.41 1.77 -15.01
C ALA A 364 23.69 0.93 -14.81
N PRO A 365 24.47 1.20 -13.76
CA PRO A 365 25.57 0.31 -13.36
C PRO A 365 25.10 -1.13 -13.22
N GLN A 366 25.90 -2.09 -13.72
CA GLN A 366 25.55 -3.51 -13.71
C GLN A 366 26.01 -4.19 -12.42
N PRO A 367 25.26 -5.18 -11.90
CA PRO A 367 25.71 -5.99 -10.79
C PRO A 367 26.95 -6.83 -11.17
N PRO A 368 27.71 -7.34 -10.20
CA PRO A 368 28.79 -8.28 -10.45
C PRO A 368 28.31 -9.50 -11.26
N THR A 369 29.15 -10.01 -12.14
CA THR A 369 28.81 -11.18 -12.97
C THR A 369 28.70 -12.45 -12.11
N PRO A 370 27.57 -13.15 -12.11
CA PRO A 370 27.41 -14.37 -11.31
C PRO A 370 28.14 -15.57 -11.92
N ALA A 371 28.54 -16.50 -11.06
CA ALA A 371 29.13 -17.78 -11.43
C ALA A 371 28.12 -18.92 -11.28
N TRP A 372 28.11 -19.86 -12.24
CA TRP A 372 27.27 -21.07 -12.23
C TRP A 372 27.64 -22.06 -11.13
N THR A 373 28.75 -21.84 -10.43
CA THR A 373 29.17 -22.60 -9.24
C THR A 373 29.09 -21.77 -7.96
N GLY A 374 28.46 -20.60 -8.02
CA GLY A 374 28.30 -19.70 -6.88
C GLY A 374 27.16 -20.10 -5.93
N ALA A 375 27.02 -19.32 -4.86
CA ALA A 375 25.89 -19.45 -3.93
C ALA A 375 24.60 -18.85 -4.54
N ALA A 376 23.45 -19.27 -4.01
CA ALA A 376 22.17 -18.64 -4.34
C ALA A 376 22.18 -17.16 -3.98
N MET A 377 21.56 -16.33 -4.83
CA MET A 377 21.54 -14.87 -4.68
C MET A 377 20.19 -14.42 -4.11
N GLY A 378 20.23 -13.52 -3.13
CA GLY A 378 19.07 -12.73 -2.73
C GLY A 378 18.87 -11.52 -3.65
N CYS A 379 17.88 -10.68 -3.32
CA CYS A 379 17.58 -9.46 -4.09
C CYS A 379 18.80 -8.56 -4.24
N ASN A 380 19.62 -8.40 -3.20
CA ASN A 380 20.86 -7.59 -3.20
C ASN A 380 22.03 -8.20 -3.99
N GLY A 381 21.92 -9.47 -4.42
CA GLY A 381 22.88 -10.09 -5.32
C GLY A 381 22.65 -9.73 -6.79
N CYS A 382 21.40 -9.37 -7.14
CA CYS A 382 21.03 -8.98 -8.51
C CYS A 382 20.73 -7.48 -8.64
N HIS A 383 20.17 -6.87 -7.61
CA HIS A 383 19.81 -5.47 -7.56
C HIS A 383 20.70 -4.70 -6.58
N GLY A 384 20.96 -3.44 -6.90
CA GLY A 384 22.01 -2.66 -6.24
C GLY A 384 23.40 -2.98 -6.80
N ILE A 385 24.35 -2.08 -6.59
CA ILE A 385 25.74 -2.24 -7.03
C ILE A 385 26.73 -1.97 -5.91
N VAL A 386 27.88 -2.62 -6.00
CA VAL A 386 29.05 -2.29 -5.18
C VAL A 386 29.55 -0.90 -5.56
N GLY A 387 29.78 -0.03 -4.58
CA GLY A 387 30.26 1.35 -4.83
C GLY A 387 29.17 2.33 -5.30
N GLY A 388 27.89 2.03 -5.08
CA GLY A 388 26.81 2.99 -5.28
C GLY A 388 26.85 4.18 -4.30
N THR A 389 25.93 5.12 -4.48
CA THR A 389 25.80 6.32 -3.61
C THR A 389 25.45 6.02 -2.15
N PHE A 390 24.97 4.81 -1.88
CA PHE A 390 24.76 4.25 -0.55
C PHE A 390 24.86 2.72 -0.63
N THR A 391 25.08 2.05 0.49
CA THR A 391 25.07 0.57 0.53
C THR A 391 23.64 0.07 0.40
N SER A 392 23.38 -0.77 -0.61
CA SER A 392 22.07 -1.42 -0.78
C SER A 392 21.87 -2.49 0.30
N ILE A 393 20.75 -2.45 1.01
CA ILE A 393 20.46 -3.34 2.15
C ILE A 393 19.57 -4.51 1.71
N ALA A 394 18.56 -4.24 0.89
CA ALA A 394 17.54 -5.21 0.45
C ALA A 394 17.56 -5.44 -1.08
N GLY A 395 18.53 -4.88 -1.80
CA GLY A 395 18.55 -4.88 -3.26
C GLY A 395 17.86 -3.65 -3.86
N GLU A 396 17.63 -2.62 -3.07
CA GLU A 396 17.16 -1.36 -3.62
C GLU A 396 18.23 -0.73 -4.53
N PRO A 397 17.85 -0.16 -5.69
CA PRO A 397 18.78 0.54 -6.57
C PRO A 397 19.48 1.70 -5.85
N ASN A 398 20.81 1.69 -5.86
CA ASN A 398 21.65 2.61 -5.09
C ASN A 398 22.54 3.53 -5.95
N TYR A 399 22.25 3.64 -7.25
CA TYR A 399 22.85 4.64 -8.14
C TYR A 399 22.37 6.06 -7.82
N ALA A 400 23.13 7.08 -8.25
CA ALA A 400 22.82 8.48 -8.00
C ALA A 400 21.46 8.90 -8.57
N ASN A 401 20.71 9.68 -7.78
CA ASN A 401 19.44 10.24 -8.24
C ASN A 401 19.69 11.35 -9.27
N ALA A 402 19.22 11.16 -10.51
CA ALA A 402 19.34 12.18 -11.54
C ALA A 402 18.35 13.34 -11.40
N GLY A 403 17.28 13.18 -10.61
CA GLY A 403 16.22 14.18 -10.45
C GLY A 403 14.85 13.68 -10.92
N ALA A 404 13.83 14.52 -10.74
CA ALA A 404 12.43 14.17 -10.97
C ALA A 404 12.15 13.74 -12.41
N GLY A 405 11.52 12.57 -12.60
CA GLY A 405 11.06 12.09 -13.91
C GLY A 405 12.15 11.59 -14.86
N LEU A 406 13.42 11.91 -14.60
CA LEU A 406 14.54 11.58 -15.47
C LEU A 406 14.82 10.08 -15.53
N PRO A 407 15.48 9.56 -16.59
CA PRO A 407 15.75 8.14 -16.74
C PRO A 407 16.36 7.48 -15.49
N LEU A 408 17.31 8.13 -14.80
CA LEU A 408 17.95 7.64 -13.56
C LEU A 408 17.36 8.27 -12.28
N ALA A 409 16.08 8.68 -12.30
CA ALA A 409 15.34 9.08 -11.10
C ALA A 409 15.40 7.97 -10.04
N ASN A 410 15.82 8.33 -8.83
CA ASN A 410 15.99 7.39 -7.72
C ASN A 410 15.57 8.01 -6.38
N SER A 411 14.54 7.44 -5.75
CA SER A 411 14.09 7.79 -4.41
C SER A 411 14.10 6.60 -3.44
N HIS A 412 14.73 5.47 -3.80
CA HIS A 412 14.67 4.24 -2.99
C HIS A 412 15.27 4.42 -1.59
N ARG A 413 16.37 5.17 -1.44
CA ARG A 413 16.96 5.46 -0.11
C ARG A 413 15.97 6.12 0.85
N LYS A 414 14.92 6.78 0.37
CA LYS A 414 13.89 7.36 1.24
C LYS A 414 12.80 6.37 1.64
N HIS A 415 12.58 5.33 0.83
CA HIS A 415 11.47 4.38 1.01
C HIS A 415 11.91 3.03 1.58
N VAL A 416 13.17 2.62 1.39
CA VAL A 416 13.69 1.28 1.79
C VAL A 416 14.60 1.32 3.03
N VAL A 417 14.71 2.48 3.71
CA VAL A 417 15.56 2.62 4.91
C VAL A 417 14.90 2.06 6.18
N ILE A 418 13.56 2.00 6.23
CA ILE A 418 12.80 1.67 7.45
C ILE A 418 12.21 0.25 7.38
N ALA A 419 11.96 -0.26 6.16
CA ALA A 419 11.47 -1.61 5.93
C ALA A 419 11.94 -2.13 4.57
N ALA A 420 12.28 -3.41 4.50
CA ALA A 420 12.67 -4.12 3.27
C ALA A 420 11.44 -4.61 2.48
N ASP A 421 10.37 -3.81 2.37
CA ASP A 421 9.11 -4.20 1.73
C ASP A 421 8.91 -3.55 0.34
N CYS A 422 9.47 -4.18 -0.70
CA CYS A 422 9.21 -3.82 -2.10
C CYS A 422 7.76 -4.10 -2.53
N GLY A 423 7.01 -4.97 -1.84
CA GLY A 423 5.66 -5.40 -2.22
C GLY A 423 4.62 -4.29 -2.15
N VAL A 424 4.91 -3.21 -1.43
CA VAL A 424 4.06 -2.01 -1.39
C VAL A 424 3.95 -1.34 -2.76
N CYS A 425 5.07 -1.23 -3.48
CA CYS A 425 5.17 -0.55 -4.78
C CYS A 425 5.30 -1.51 -5.97
N HIS A 426 5.62 -2.78 -5.70
CA HIS A 426 5.83 -3.82 -6.70
C HIS A 426 5.02 -5.09 -6.35
N ALA A 427 3.74 -4.92 -5.96
CA ALA A 427 2.81 -5.95 -5.47
C ALA A 427 2.61 -7.19 -6.38
N ASN A 428 2.72 -7.02 -7.69
CA ASN A 428 2.63 -8.12 -8.65
C ASN A 428 3.99 -8.81 -8.88
N THR A 429 5.09 -8.19 -8.43
CA THR A 429 6.45 -8.72 -8.50
C THR A 429 6.84 -9.39 -7.19
N SER A 430 6.53 -8.79 -6.03
CA SER A 430 6.98 -9.22 -4.71
C SER A 430 5.82 -9.27 -3.70
N THR A 431 5.87 -10.23 -2.77
CA THR A 431 4.85 -10.42 -1.72
C THR A 431 5.18 -9.70 -0.42
N THR A 432 6.45 -9.71 0.01
CA THR A 432 6.92 -9.19 1.31
C THR A 432 8.18 -8.34 1.17
N GLY A 433 8.50 -7.94 -0.08
CA GLY A 433 9.72 -7.23 -0.44
C GLY A 433 11.02 -8.00 -0.42
N THR A 434 11.03 -9.15 0.23
CA THR A 434 12.16 -10.07 0.31
C THR A 434 11.96 -11.35 -0.51
N ALA A 435 10.76 -11.56 -1.05
CA ALA A 435 10.40 -12.71 -1.87
C ALA A 435 9.64 -12.27 -3.14
N ILE A 436 9.89 -12.97 -4.25
CA ILE A 436 9.18 -12.79 -5.51
C ILE A 436 7.86 -13.56 -5.46
N LYS A 437 6.80 -12.99 -6.03
CA LYS A 437 5.50 -13.65 -6.12
C LYS A 437 5.58 -14.86 -7.04
N ALA A 438 5.22 -16.03 -6.52
CA ALA A 438 5.20 -17.26 -7.31
C ALA A 438 4.29 -17.12 -8.53
N GLY A 439 4.77 -17.52 -9.70
CA GLY A 439 4.05 -17.33 -10.98
C GLY A 439 4.18 -15.93 -11.59
N SER A 440 4.91 -15.00 -10.98
CA SER A 440 5.07 -13.65 -11.53
C SER A 440 5.85 -13.65 -12.84
N THR A 441 5.16 -13.34 -13.93
CA THR A 441 5.76 -13.18 -15.27
C THR A 441 6.41 -11.82 -15.48
N ILE A 442 6.25 -10.88 -14.53
CA ILE A 442 6.69 -9.49 -14.67
C ILE A 442 8.00 -9.19 -13.96
N HIS A 443 8.51 -10.10 -13.14
CA HIS A 443 9.84 -9.95 -12.53
C HIS A 443 10.96 -10.01 -13.58
N THR A 444 10.80 -10.88 -14.59
CA THR A 444 11.83 -11.20 -15.59
C THR A 444 11.48 -10.71 -17.00
N ASN A 445 10.49 -9.82 -17.14
CA ASN A 445 10.03 -9.30 -18.43
C ASN A 445 10.87 -8.14 -19.01
N GLY A 446 11.91 -7.70 -18.29
CA GLY A 446 12.82 -6.65 -18.74
C GLY A 446 12.28 -5.22 -18.65
N VAL A 447 11.16 -4.98 -17.95
CA VAL A 447 10.65 -3.63 -17.70
C VAL A 447 10.46 -3.35 -16.20
N ILE A 448 10.49 -2.07 -15.82
CA ILE A 448 10.25 -1.64 -14.43
C ILE A 448 8.74 -1.54 -14.20
N ASN A 449 8.18 -2.53 -13.50
CA ASN A 449 6.75 -2.61 -13.20
C ASN A 449 6.46 -2.03 -11.82
N VAL A 450 5.84 -0.86 -11.74
CA VAL A 450 5.32 -0.28 -10.47
C VAL A 450 3.84 -0.56 -10.39
N ASN A 451 3.42 -1.24 -9.32
CA ASN A 451 2.05 -1.62 -9.05
C ASN A 451 1.84 -1.67 -7.53
N PHE A 452 0.87 -0.91 -7.07
CA PHE A 452 0.66 -0.68 -5.65
C PHE A 452 -0.22 -1.75 -5.02
N ASN A 453 0.09 -2.15 -3.78
CA ASN A 453 -0.83 -2.91 -2.94
C ASN A 453 -1.76 -1.94 -2.16
N THR A 454 -2.65 -2.50 -1.34
CA THR A 454 -3.61 -1.71 -0.56
C THR A 454 -2.97 -0.79 0.48
N GLN A 455 -1.73 -1.05 0.90
CA GLN A 455 -1.01 -0.22 1.87
C GLN A 455 -0.61 1.14 1.30
N ALA A 456 -0.35 1.22 -0.01
CA ALA A 456 -0.11 2.49 -0.68
C ALA A 456 -1.41 3.29 -0.92
N GLY A 457 -2.59 2.68 -0.75
CA GLY A 457 -3.91 3.28 -0.95
C GLY A 457 -4.75 2.55 -1.98
N ALA A 458 -6.07 2.44 -1.76
CA ALA A 458 -6.97 1.67 -2.62
C ALA A 458 -7.07 2.18 -4.07
N THR A 459 -6.81 3.47 -4.30
CA THR A 459 -6.84 4.13 -5.61
C THR A 459 -5.46 4.62 -6.05
N ALA A 460 -4.40 4.13 -5.41
CA ALA A 460 -3.00 4.46 -5.69
C ALA A 460 -2.65 4.14 -7.14
N THR A 461 -2.04 5.10 -7.85
CA THR A 461 -1.69 4.96 -9.26
C THR A 461 -0.30 5.47 -9.58
N TRP A 462 0.31 4.89 -10.61
CA TRP A 462 1.62 5.24 -11.13
C TRP A 462 1.53 5.55 -12.63
N ALA A 463 1.94 6.76 -13.02
CA ALA A 463 2.08 7.15 -14.41
C ALA A 463 3.53 6.92 -14.88
N ALA A 464 3.79 5.84 -15.62
CA ALA A 464 5.15 5.45 -15.99
C ALA A 464 5.89 6.46 -16.89
N SER A 465 5.18 7.18 -17.76
CA SER A 465 5.77 8.17 -18.68
C SER A 465 6.33 9.39 -17.95
N THR A 466 5.63 9.87 -16.92
CA THR A 466 6.03 11.05 -16.13
C THR A 466 6.67 10.68 -14.79
N LYS A 467 6.61 9.40 -14.41
CA LYS A 467 7.05 8.87 -13.12
C LYS A 467 6.32 9.52 -11.94
N THR A 468 5.03 9.78 -12.12
CA THR A 468 4.19 10.49 -11.13
C THR A 468 3.39 9.48 -10.31
N CYS A 469 3.42 9.65 -8.99
CA CYS A 469 2.55 8.96 -8.06
C CYS A 469 1.24 9.75 -7.88
N SER A 470 0.11 9.07 -7.74
CA SER A 470 -1.17 9.73 -7.43
C SER A 470 -2.03 8.89 -6.49
N ASN A 471 -2.80 9.57 -5.63
CA ASN A 471 -3.65 8.96 -4.60
C ASN A 471 -2.89 8.01 -3.65
N ILE A 472 -1.64 8.36 -3.31
CA ILE A 472 -0.83 7.55 -2.38
C ILE A 472 -1.10 7.98 -0.95
N SER A 473 -1.56 7.05 -0.11
CA SER A 473 -1.86 7.29 1.31
C SER A 473 -0.69 7.92 2.07
N CYS A 474 0.55 7.48 1.79
CA CYS A 474 1.76 8.01 2.44
C CYS A 474 2.17 9.42 1.97
N HIS A 475 1.64 9.91 0.85
CA HIS A 475 1.92 11.26 0.31
C HIS A 475 0.73 12.20 0.46
N GLY A 476 -0.32 11.80 1.19
CA GLY A 476 -1.52 12.60 1.39
C GLY A 476 -2.15 13.02 0.07
N THR A 477 -2.34 14.33 -0.11
CA THR A 477 -2.89 14.90 -1.36
C THR A 477 -1.83 15.23 -2.41
N ALA A 478 -0.54 15.02 -2.10
CA ALA A 478 0.53 15.33 -3.04
C ALA A 478 0.61 14.26 -4.15
N ASN A 479 0.94 14.73 -5.36
CA ASN A 479 1.24 13.88 -6.51
C ASN A 479 2.73 13.98 -6.86
N PRO A 480 3.63 13.46 -6.01
CA PRO A 480 5.06 13.62 -6.22
C PRO A 480 5.54 12.88 -7.47
N VAL A 481 6.59 13.43 -8.08
CA VAL A 481 7.32 12.78 -9.17
C VAL A 481 8.52 12.03 -8.58
N TRP A 482 8.69 10.76 -8.94
CA TRP A 482 9.81 9.94 -8.51
C TRP A 482 11.15 10.57 -8.90
N GLY A 483 12.12 10.53 -7.98
CA GLY A 483 13.38 11.26 -8.08
C GLY A 483 13.30 12.74 -7.66
N GLY A 484 12.11 13.26 -7.36
CA GLY A 484 11.91 14.61 -6.83
C GLY A 484 12.02 14.70 -5.30
N THR A 485 11.75 15.89 -4.78
CA THR A 485 11.71 16.19 -3.34
C THR A 485 10.29 16.52 -2.90
N LEU A 486 9.86 15.95 -1.78
CA LEU A 486 8.65 16.38 -1.08
C LEU A 486 9.05 17.40 0.01
N PRO A 487 8.29 18.49 0.23
CA PRO A 487 8.53 19.39 1.36
C PRO A 487 8.60 18.62 2.68
N ALA A 488 9.53 19.04 3.55
CA ALA A 488 9.77 18.38 4.85
C ALA A 488 8.82 18.84 5.96
N ASP A 489 7.96 19.83 5.67
CA ASP A 489 6.94 20.32 6.57
C ASP A 489 5.56 19.71 6.24
N CYS A 490 4.52 20.14 6.96
CA CYS A 490 3.16 19.65 6.73
C CYS A 490 2.65 19.90 5.31
N THR A 491 3.22 20.88 4.58
CA THR A 491 2.82 21.20 3.20
C THR A 491 3.18 20.11 2.20
N GLY A 492 4.05 19.18 2.59
CA GLY A 492 4.37 18.00 1.79
C GLY A 492 3.21 17.03 1.62
N CYS A 493 2.25 17.00 2.55
CA CYS A 493 1.13 16.05 2.51
C CYS A 493 -0.25 16.71 2.65
N HIS A 494 -0.33 17.80 3.41
CA HIS A 494 -1.56 18.54 3.72
C HIS A 494 -1.35 20.05 3.53
N GLY A 495 -2.37 20.88 3.74
CA GLY A 495 -2.16 22.33 3.76
C GLY A 495 -1.39 22.81 5.00
N GLY A 496 -0.79 23.99 4.92
CA GLY A 496 -0.13 24.65 6.05
C GLY A 496 -1.04 25.62 6.82
N GLY A 497 -0.47 26.41 7.72
CA GLY A 497 -1.17 27.48 8.44
C GLY A 497 -1.61 28.63 7.52
N VAL A 498 -2.19 29.68 8.11
CA VAL A 498 -2.79 30.80 7.34
C VAL A 498 -1.82 31.58 6.47
N THR A 499 -0.53 31.57 6.81
CA THR A 499 0.55 32.23 6.07
C THR A 499 1.22 31.31 5.04
N SER A 500 0.79 30.04 4.96
CA SER A 500 1.27 29.09 3.96
C SER A 500 0.82 29.50 2.55
N ALA A 501 1.64 29.19 1.53
CA ALA A 501 1.25 29.31 0.12
C ALA A 501 0.04 28.41 -0.23
N ALA A 502 -0.15 27.31 0.51
CA ALA A 502 -1.31 26.44 0.42
C ALA A 502 -1.89 26.21 1.83
N PRO A 503 -2.78 27.10 2.33
CA PRO A 503 -3.42 26.93 3.62
C PRO A 503 -4.35 25.71 3.65
N ILE A 504 -4.47 25.06 4.80
CA ILE A 504 -5.40 23.94 4.96
C ILE A 504 -6.86 24.45 4.89
N ALA A 505 -7.58 23.97 3.88
CA ALA A 505 -8.95 24.41 3.58
C ALA A 505 -10.03 23.36 3.90
N THR A 506 -9.64 22.19 4.38
CA THR A 506 -10.55 21.07 4.66
C THR A 506 -11.27 21.25 5.99
N LEU A 507 -12.53 20.83 6.05
CA LEU A 507 -13.35 20.83 7.27
C LEU A 507 -13.36 22.20 7.97
N ASN A 508 -13.25 22.24 9.30
CA ASN A 508 -13.29 23.48 10.08
C ASN A 508 -11.94 24.17 10.33
N HIS A 509 -10.87 23.75 9.63
CA HIS A 509 -9.59 24.46 9.71
C HIS A 509 -9.71 25.94 9.33
N PRO A 510 -10.47 26.34 8.29
CA PRO A 510 -10.62 27.76 7.98
C PRO A 510 -11.19 28.56 9.15
N THR A 511 -12.18 28.02 9.86
CA THR A 511 -12.77 28.68 11.03
C THR A 511 -11.78 28.85 12.17
N HIS A 512 -10.90 27.87 12.39
CA HIS A 512 -9.98 27.89 13.54
C HIS A 512 -8.65 28.57 13.26
N LEU A 513 -8.20 28.56 12.01
CA LEU A 513 -6.91 29.09 11.61
C LEU A 513 -7.07 30.41 10.86
N SER A 514 -7.87 30.48 9.80
CA SER A 514 -7.80 31.60 8.83
C SER A 514 -8.87 32.67 8.93
N ARG A 515 -10.06 32.38 9.46
CA ARG A 515 -11.15 33.35 9.53
C ARG A 515 -10.98 34.30 10.72
N ALA A 516 -11.15 35.60 10.49
CA ALA A 516 -10.91 36.65 11.49
C ALA A 516 -11.72 36.50 12.78
N TYR A 517 -12.95 35.99 12.69
CA TYR A 517 -13.81 35.76 13.85
C TYR A 517 -13.43 34.52 14.69
N GLY A 518 -12.51 33.70 14.19
CA GLY A 518 -12.02 32.49 14.84
C GLY A 518 -10.82 32.74 15.77
N PRO A 519 -10.34 31.70 16.45
CA PRO A 519 -9.18 31.76 17.34
C PRO A 519 -7.82 31.80 16.62
N GLY A 520 -7.76 31.99 15.30
CA GLY A 520 -6.51 31.91 14.53
C GLY A 520 -5.42 32.86 15.00
N ASN A 521 -5.78 34.10 15.35
CA ASN A 521 -4.85 35.08 15.91
C ASN A 521 -4.29 34.66 17.27
N TYR A 522 -5.06 33.92 18.06
CA TYR A 522 -4.63 33.39 19.36
C TYR A 522 -3.75 32.14 19.20
N LEU A 523 -4.13 31.22 18.32
CA LEU A 523 -3.39 29.96 18.08
C LEU A 523 -2.06 30.20 17.34
N GLY A 524 -2.01 31.24 16.51
CA GLY A 524 -0.85 31.57 15.70
C GLY A 524 -0.68 30.68 14.47
N THR A 525 0.46 30.85 13.79
CA THR A 525 0.72 30.24 12.47
C THR A 525 1.87 29.23 12.47
N ALA A 526 2.49 29.02 13.64
CA ALA A 526 3.60 28.08 13.80
C ALA A 526 3.10 26.64 13.79
N THR A 527 3.98 25.69 13.44
CA THR A 527 3.71 24.25 13.50
C THR A 527 3.15 23.82 14.87
N ALA A 528 3.61 24.43 15.97
CA ALA A 528 3.07 24.20 17.32
C ALA A 528 1.56 24.48 17.47
N ALA A 529 0.98 25.34 16.64
CA ALA A 529 -0.47 25.59 16.62
C ALA A 529 -1.25 24.31 16.26
N CYS A 530 -0.71 23.49 15.34
CA CYS A 530 -1.32 22.22 14.97
C CYS A 530 -1.30 21.21 16.13
N GLN A 531 -0.26 21.24 16.97
CA GLN A 531 -0.16 20.36 18.16
C GLN A 531 -1.22 20.67 19.22
N SER A 532 -1.91 21.81 19.12
CA SER A 532 -3.06 22.11 19.99
C SER A 532 -4.27 21.20 19.70
N CYS A 533 -4.32 20.61 18.49
CA CYS A 533 -5.43 19.78 18.03
C CYS A 533 -4.98 18.37 17.61
N HIS A 534 -3.73 18.20 17.19
CA HIS A 534 -3.20 16.95 16.65
C HIS A 534 -2.06 16.39 17.51
N ASP A 535 -2.09 15.08 17.77
CA ASP A 535 -0.97 14.36 18.39
C ASP A 535 0.02 13.96 17.29
N TYR A 536 1.17 14.62 17.24
CA TYR A 536 2.28 14.21 16.39
C TYR A 536 3.64 14.60 16.97
N SER A 537 4.65 13.81 16.65
CA SER A 537 6.04 14.02 17.02
C SER A 537 6.76 14.96 16.05
N ALA A 538 7.61 15.85 16.59
CA ALA A 538 8.53 16.65 15.77
C ALA A 538 9.66 15.79 15.14
N THR A 539 9.89 14.58 15.67
CA THR A 539 10.86 13.62 15.13
C THR A 539 10.19 12.79 14.05
N GLN A 540 10.67 12.90 12.81
CA GLN A 540 10.09 12.23 11.65
C GLN A 540 10.93 11.02 11.19
N PRO A 541 10.29 9.92 10.75
CA PRO A 541 8.85 9.75 10.63
C PRO A 541 8.18 9.42 11.97
N ASP A 542 7.06 10.08 12.24
CA ASP A 542 6.18 9.73 13.35
C ASP A 542 5.28 8.54 12.96
N ALA A 543 5.45 7.41 13.64
CA ALA A 543 4.69 6.20 13.37
C ALA A 543 3.17 6.40 13.48
N LYS A 544 2.70 7.35 14.30
CA LYS A 544 1.27 7.64 14.47
C LYS A 544 0.67 8.51 13.37
N HIS A 545 1.51 9.27 12.65
CA HIS A 545 1.05 10.27 11.67
C HIS A 545 1.10 9.72 10.24
N ALA A 546 1.97 8.74 9.97
CA ALA A 546 2.14 8.12 8.67
C ALA A 546 1.22 6.90 8.42
N ASP A 547 0.39 6.51 9.39
CA ASP A 547 -0.50 5.34 9.30
C ASP A 547 -1.83 5.62 8.57
N GLY A 548 -2.06 6.87 8.15
CA GLY A 548 -3.26 7.31 7.44
C GLY A 548 -4.44 7.63 8.35
N THR A 549 -4.29 7.58 9.67
CA THR A 549 -5.32 7.95 10.64
C THR A 549 -5.05 9.34 11.22
N VAL A 550 -6.11 10.16 11.35
CA VAL A 550 -5.99 11.52 11.88
C VAL A 550 -6.03 11.46 13.40
N GLN A 551 -4.89 11.67 14.05
CA GLN A 551 -4.81 11.75 15.50
C GLN A 551 -5.30 13.11 15.99
N VAL A 552 -6.41 13.16 16.73
CA VAL A 552 -7.01 14.39 17.26
C VAL A 552 -7.06 14.34 18.78
N LEU A 553 -6.62 15.41 19.44
CA LEU A 553 -6.67 15.60 20.88
C LEU A 553 -8.06 16.10 21.34
N ASN A 554 -9.11 15.29 21.21
CA ASN A 554 -10.51 15.68 21.51
C ASN A 554 -11.08 15.09 22.82
N ALA A 555 -10.26 14.45 23.65
CA ALA A 555 -10.70 13.83 24.90
C ALA A 555 -11.12 14.85 25.98
N ALA A 556 -11.86 14.38 27.00
CA ALA A 556 -12.17 15.18 28.19
C ALA A 556 -10.88 15.69 28.85
N GLY A 557 -10.77 17.00 29.06
CA GLY A 557 -9.55 17.66 29.56
C GLY A 557 -8.63 18.23 28.48
N SER A 558 -8.93 18.02 27.19
CA SER A 558 -8.24 18.68 26.07
C SER A 558 -8.48 20.20 26.03
N ALA A 559 -7.63 20.91 25.29
CA ALA A 559 -7.82 22.35 25.04
C ALA A 559 -9.17 22.67 24.37
N CYS A 560 -9.73 21.72 23.60
CA CYS A 560 -11.02 21.86 22.93
C CYS A 560 -12.18 22.11 23.92
N VAL A 561 -12.18 21.40 25.06
CA VAL A 561 -13.26 21.49 26.06
C VAL A 561 -13.25 22.84 26.80
N LYS A 562 -12.08 23.48 26.92
CA LYS A 562 -11.99 24.83 27.48
C LYS A 562 -12.59 25.88 26.55
N CYS A 563 -12.37 25.74 25.24
CA CYS A 563 -12.98 26.60 24.22
C CYS A 563 -14.47 26.30 23.97
N HIS A 564 -14.90 25.05 24.17
CA HIS A 564 -16.27 24.59 23.97
C HIS A 564 -16.80 23.89 25.23
N PRO A 565 -17.30 24.65 26.24
CA PRO A 565 -17.67 24.12 27.57
C PRO A 565 -18.96 23.26 27.58
N GLY A 566 -19.34 22.65 26.46
CA GLY A 566 -20.50 21.77 26.30
C GLY A 566 -20.20 20.61 25.34
N ALA A 567 -21.21 20.08 24.66
CA ALA A 567 -20.99 19.09 23.61
C ALA A 567 -20.13 19.69 22.48
N LEU A 568 -19.01 19.02 22.15
CA LEU A 568 -18.14 19.47 21.08
C LEU A 568 -18.91 19.44 19.74
N PRO A 569 -18.94 20.56 18.99
CA PRO A 569 -19.53 20.57 17.66
C PRO A 569 -18.83 19.58 16.73
N ALA A 570 -19.58 18.98 15.80
CA ALA A 570 -19.00 18.12 14.79
C ALA A 570 -17.99 18.91 13.95
N TRP A 571 -16.77 18.39 13.79
CA TRP A 571 -15.71 19.05 13.00
C TRP A 571 -16.06 19.20 11.51
N THR A 572 -17.07 18.47 11.04
CA THR A 572 -17.64 18.57 9.69
C THR A 572 -18.72 19.67 9.56
N SER A 573 -19.19 20.26 10.66
CA SER A 573 -20.27 21.24 10.65
C SER A 573 -19.85 22.55 10.00
N THR A 574 -20.54 22.97 8.95
CA THR A 574 -20.31 24.28 8.31
C THR A 574 -21.09 25.41 8.98
N THR A 575 -22.01 25.08 9.88
CA THR A 575 -22.87 26.03 10.60
C THR A 575 -22.11 26.79 11.68
N ARG A 576 -22.37 28.10 11.79
CA ARG A 576 -21.78 28.95 12.83
C ARG A 576 -22.33 28.59 14.21
N ILE A 577 -21.45 28.53 15.20
CA ILE A 577 -21.82 28.31 16.59
C ILE A 577 -22.48 29.59 17.16
N ALA A 578 -23.57 29.42 17.92
CA ALA A 578 -24.26 30.54 18.57
C ALA A 578 -23.35 31.25 19.59
N CYS A 579 -23.35 32.58 19.62
CA CYS A 579 -22.52 33.35 20.56
C CYS A 579 -22.75 32.97 22.03
N THR A 580 -23.98 32.58 22.37
CA THR A 580 -24.39 32.15 23.70
C THR A 580 -23.74 30.86 24.18
N SER A 581 -23.15 30.04 23.30
CA SER A 581 -22.39 28.85 23.74
C SER A 581 -21.08 29.22 24.41
N CYS A 582 -20.49 30.35 24.02
CA CYS A 582 -19.21 30.83 24.55
C CYS A 582 -19.40 31.87 25.64
N HIS A 583 -20.44 32.71 25.52
CA HIS A 583 -20.78 33.75 26.49
C HIS A 583 -21.87 33.31 27.49
N ALA A 584 -21.86 32.02 27.86
CA ALA A 584 -22.82 31.38 28.75
C ALA A 584 -22.55 31.68 30.25
N ALA A 585 -23.35 31.05 31.12
CA ALA A 585 -23.11 31.07 32.57
C ALA A 585 -21.78 30.38 32.94
N THR A 586 -21.45 29.32 32.21
CA THR A 586 -20.12 28.70 32.17
C THR A 586 -19.44 29.16 30.88
N PRO A 587 -18.61 30.22 30.92
CA PRO A 587 -18.02 30.77 29.70
C PRO A 587 -16.93 29.87 29.13
N SER A 588 -16.67 30.01 27.83
CA SER A 588 -15.45 29.46 27.21
C SER A 588 -14.22 30.12 27.82
N VAL A 589 -13.16 29.35 28.07
CA VAL A 589 -11.90 29.81 28.64
C VAL A 589 -10.76 29.42 27.70
N LEU A 590 -9.93 30.38 27.32
CA LEU A 590 -8.73 30.13 26.53
C LEU A 590 -7.63 29.49 27.39
N ALA A 591 -6.64 28.85 26.76
CA ALA A 591 -5.58 28.16 27.51
C ALA A 591 -4.72 29.12 28.36
N ASN A 592 -4.68 30.42 28.03
CA ASN A 592 -4.04 31.47 28.82
C ASN A 592 -4.89 31.93 30.03
N GLY A 593 -6.04 31.30 30.30
CA GLY A 593 -6.93 31.61 31.43
C GLY A 593 -7.94 32.73 31.16
N VAL A 594 -7.94 33.34 29.98
CA VAL A 594 -8.89 34.40 29.64
C VAL A 594 -10.26 33.79 29.34
N ALA A 595 -11.24 34.13 30.18
CA ALA A 595 -12.64 33.71 30.03
C ALA A 595 -13.40 34.68 29.12
N ALA A 596 -14.31 34.13 28.30
CA ALA A 596 -15.24 34.93 27.52
C ALA A 596 -16.14 35.77 28.45
N PRO A 597 -16.45 37.03 28.10
CA PRO A 597 -17.35 37.87 28.89
C PRO A 597 -18.70 37.20 29.15
N TYR A 598 -19.20 37.29 30.38
CA TYR A 598 -20.51 36.76 30.78
C TYR A 598 -21.65 37.54 30.09
N LYS A 599 -22.54 36.82 29.37
CA LYS A 599 -23.72 37.39 28.69
C LYS A 599 -24.98 36.55 28.87
N ALA A 600 -25.01 35.65 29.85
CA ALA A 600 -26.14 34.73 30.05
C ALA A 600 -27.46 35.44 30.41
N ASN A 601 -27.41 36.67 30.92
CA ASN A 601 -28.60 37.47 31.22
C ASN A 601 -29.30 38.02 29.98
N TYR A 602 -28.70 37.93 28.78
CA TYR A 602 -29.22 38.60 27.58
C TYR A 602 -30.66 38.18 27.26
N ALA A 603 -30.96 36.89 27.32
CA ALA A 603 -32.28 36.34 27.00
C ALA A 603 -33.33 36.56 28.09
N THR A 604 -32.93 36.86 29.32
CA THR A 604 -33.85 36.89 30.48
C THR A 604 -33.99 38.25 31.13
N ARG A 605 -32.98 39.12 31.04
CA ARG A 605 -32.90 40.43 31.69
C ARG A 605 -32.26 41.52 30.82
N GLY A 606 -31.89 41.21 29.58
CA GLY A 606 -31.31 42.14 28.60
C GLY A 606 -32.21 42.34 27.38
N HIS A 607 -31.64 42.89 26.30
CA HIS A 607 -32.36 43.15 25.05
C HIS A 607 -32.80 41.89 24.27
N GLY A 608 -32.38 40.69 24.70
CA GLY A 608 -32.76 39.41 24.10
C GLY A 608 -34.06 38.80 24.65
N GLN A 609 -34.77 39.50 25.54
CA GLN A 609 -36.01 39.00 26.14
C GLN A 609 -37.11 38.67 25.11
N ALA A 610 -37.82 37.57 25.37
CA ALA A 610 -38.95 37.11 24.56
C ALA A 610 -40.24 37.85 24.93
N ALA A 611 -40.55 38.94 24.22
CA ALA A 611 -41.89 39.53 24.16
C ALA A 611 -42.26 39.81 22.70
N VAL A 612 -43.54 39.73 22.34
CA VAL A 612 -44.04 39.64 20.94
C VAL A 612 -43.55 40.74 19.99
N THR A 613 -43.00 41.85 20.49
CA THR A 613 -42.74 43.08 19.74
C THR A 613 -41.26 43.56 19.66
N TYR A 614 -40.28 42.96 20.35
CA TYR A 614 -38.86 43.38 20.33
C TYR A 614 -37.95 42.66 19.29
N ASN A 615 -38.42 42.41 18.07
CA ASN A 615 -37.64 41.60 17.10
C ASN A 615 -36.29 42.23 16.70
N ALA A 616 -36.19 43.55 16.65
CA ALA A 616 -35.00 44.26 16.19
C ALA A 616 -33.79 44.15 17.14
N SER A 617 -33.99 43.79 18.42
CA SER A 617 -32.90 43.69 19.42
C SER A 617 -32.55 42.25 19.82
N ARG A 618 -33.21 41.24 19.24
CA ARG A 618 -33.14 39.83 19.64
C ARG A 618 -31.99 39.03 19.03
N ALA A 619 -31.33 39.55 18.00
CA ALA A 619 -30.16 38.93 17.39
C ALA A 619 -28.90 39.68 17.80
N CYS A 620 -27.85 38.95 18.20
CA CYS A 620 -26.55 39.54 18.52
C CYS A 620 -26.02 40.36 17.34
N GLU A 621 -26.31 39.89 16.13
CA GLU A 621 -25.93 40.48 14.85
C GLU A 621 -26.58 41.84 14.57
N SER A 622 -27.60 42.23 15.34
CA SER A 622 -28.19 43.58 15.24
C SER A 622 -27.28 44.67 15.82
N CYS A 623 -26.38 44.29 16.73
CA CYS A 623 -25.40 45.21 17.32
C CYS A 623 -23.96 44.82 17.00
N HIS A 624 -23.70 43.56 16.63
CA HIS A 624 -22.36 43.02 16.44
C HIS A 624 -22.10 42.50 15.02
N ASP A 625 -20.91 42.75 14.47
CA ASP A 625 -20.43 42.13 13.23
C ASP A 625 -19.99 40.68 13.48
N ALA A 626 -20.77 39.74 12.93
CA ALA A 626 -20.53 38.30 13.00
C ALA A 626 -19.21 37.84 12.35
N ASN A 627 -18.56 38.66 11.53
CA ASN A 627 -17.34 38.30 10.80
C ASN A 627 -16.09 39.07 11.26
N GLY A 628 -16.24 40.11 12.08
CA GLY A 628 -15.13 40.88 12.64
C GLY A 628 -14.21 40.07 13.55
N ALA A 629 -13.01 40.61 13.78
CA ALA A 629 -12.02 40.06 14.71
C ALA A 629 -12.62 39.83 16.09
N HIS A 630 -12.26 38.71 16.75
CA HIS A 630 -12.90 38.32 18.01
C HIS A 630 -11.95 37.70 19.03
N ILE A 631 -11.34 36.55 18.72
CA ILE A 631 -10.65 35.73 19.72
C ILE A 631 -9.14 35.94 19.59
N SER A 632 -8.62 36.95 20.30
CA SER A 632 -7.19 37.31 20.34
C SER A 632 -6.45 36.81 21.58
N GLY A 633 -7.18 36.46 22.65
CA GLY A 633 -6.60 36.18 23.96
C GLY A 633 -6.50 37.37 24.90
N VAL A 634 -7.03 38.54 24.52
CA VAL A 634 -7.07 39.76 25.35
C VAL A 634 -8.53 40.17 25.61
N LEU A 635 -8.84 40.68 26.80
CA LEU A 635 -10.19 41.17 27.13
C LEU A 635 -10.37 42.62 26.65
N GLY A 636 -11.44 42.88 25.90
CA GLY A 636 -11.91 44.22 25.58
C GLY A 636 -11.25 44.88 24.36
N ASP A 637 -10.39 44.18 23.63
CA ASP A 637 -9.75 44.65 22.39
C ASP A 637 -10.64 44.47 21.15
N ALA A 638 -11.51 43.46 21.15
CA ALA A 638 -12.39 43.11 20.03
C ALA A 638 -13.87 43.02 20.46
N VAL A 639 -14.56 44.17 20.50
CA VAL A 639 -15.98 44.27 20.92
C VAL A 639 -17.00 43.98 19.80
N ARG A 640 -16.52 43.91 18.55
CA ARG A 640 -17.31 43.55 17.36
C ARG A 640 -18.53 44.43 17.11
N LEU A 641 -18.60 45.65 17.61
CA LEU A 641 -19.79 46.50 17.44
C LEU A 641 -19.90 47.00 16.00
N ALA A 642 -21.11 46.92 15.43
CA ALA A 642 -21.40 47.41 14.09
C ALA A 642 -21.47 48.95 14.00
N LEU A 643 -21.68 49.61 15.14
CA LEU A 643 -21.67 51.06 15.30
C LEU A 643 -20.69 51.46 16.42
N PRO A 644 -20.27 52.74 16.50
CA PRO A 644 -19.44 53.23 17.59
C PRO A 644 -20.00 52.89 18.97
N ASN A 645 -19.10 52.59 19.92
CA ASN A 645 -19.45 52.24 21.30
C ASN A 645 -19.87 53.47 22.13
N ASP A 646 -20.89 54.19 21.68
CA ASP A 646 -21.42 55.41 22.28
C ASP A 646 -22.95 55.51 22.09
N ASN A 647 -23.52 56.68 22.34
CA ASN A 647 -24.96 56.88 22.26
C ASN A 647 -25.53 56.77 20.83
N THR A 648 -24.70 56.82 19.79
CA THR A 648 -25.14 56.61 18.40
C THR A 648 -25.71 55.20 18.21
N GLN A 649 -25.12 54.20 18.85
CA GLN A 649 -25.63 52.83 18.80
C GLN A 649 -27.01 52.71 19.46
N CYS A 650 -27.21 53.34 20.62
CA CYS A 650 -28.51 53.35 21.29
C CYS A 650 -29.57 54.10 20.45
N ALA A 651 -29.20 55.27 19.91
CA ALA A 651 -30.07 56.11 19.10
C ALA A 651 -30.55 55.42 17.82
N SER A 652 -29.73 54.52 17.25
CA SER A 652 -30.08 53.74 16.04
C SER A 652 -31.35 52.90 16.16
N CYS A 653 -31.79 52.60 17.39
CA CYS A 653 -33.04 51.92 17.70
C CYS A 653 -33.99 52.79 18.52
N HIS A 654 -33.51 53.44 19.58
CA HIS A 654 -34.40 54.15 20.51
C HIS A 654 -35.03 55.42 19.93
N ASN A 655 -34.51 56.00 18.85
CA ASN A 655 -35.14 57.13 18.16
C ASN A 655 -36.02 56.70 16.98
N ASP A 656 -36.24 55.39 16.82
CA ASP A 656 -37.04 54.82 15.74
C ASP A 656 -38.25 54.07 16.33
N PRO A 657 -39.47 54.63 16.21
CA PRO A 657 -40.69 53.99 16.73
C PRO A 657 -41.01 52.67 16.02
N ALA A 658 -40.44 52.39 14.84
CA ALA A 658 -40.60 51.10 14.17
C ALA A 658 -39.74 49.99 14.79
N LYS A 659 -38.65 50.34 15.49
CA LYS A 659 -37.73 49.39 16.15
C LYS A 659 -38.02 49.22 17.63
N VAL A 660 -38.51 50.27 18.29
CA VAL A 660 -38.90 50.24 19.71
C VAL A 660 -40.41 50.46 19.82
N PRO A 661 -41.22 49.42 20.04
CA PRO A 661 -42.69 49.51 20.02
C PRO A 661 -43.28 50.19 21.27
N THR A 662 -42.49 50.31 22.35
CA THR A 662 -42.94 50.85 23.64
C THR A 662 -42.67 52.35 23.70
N PRO A 663 -43.70 53.23 23.71
CA PRO A 663 -43.51 54.69 23.67
C PRO A 663 -42.67 55.23 24.83
N ASN A 664 -42.77 54.61 26.01
CA ASN A 664 -41.99 54.99 27.20
C ASN A 664 -40.48 54.68 27.08
N GLU A 665 -40.07 53.92 26.07
CA GLU A 665 -38.66 53.54 25.82
C GLU A 665 -38.07 54.26 24.59
N GLN A 666 -38.87 54.99 23.81
CA GLN A 666 -38.43 55.75 22.61
C GLN A 666 -37.91 57.16 22.93
N ASN A 667 -36.92 57.72 22.26
CA ASN A 667 -36.45 59.11 22.47
C ASN A 667 -36.07 59.38 23.95
N VAL A 668 -35.44 58.40 24.60
CA VAL A 668 -34.89 58.57 25.95
C VAL A 668 -33.75 59.57 25.93
N LEU A 669 -33.69 60.43 26.94
CA LEU A 669 -32.69 61.49 27.02
C LEU A 669 -31.42 60.99 27.72
N SER A 670 -30.28 61.57 27.39
CA SER A 670 -29.08 61.44 28.20
C SER A 670 -29.17 62.30 29.46
N HIS A 671 -28.39 61.96 30.48
CA HIS A 671 -28.22 62.75 31.70
C HIS A 671 -27.03 63.72 31.56
N VAL A 672 -26.95 64.68 32.48
CA VAL A 672 -25.81 65.58 32.61
C VAL A 672 -24.74 64.93 33.50
N THR A 673 -23.46 65.14 33.20
CA THR A 673 -22.36 64.61 34.03
C THR A 673 -21.83 65.61 35.04
N VAL A 674 -22.17 66.90 34.87
CA VAL A 674 -21.82 68.01 35.75
C VAL A 674 -23.01 68.97 35.86
N ALA A 675 -23.14 69.66 36.99
CA ALA A 675 -24.18 70.66 37.19
C ALA A 675 -24.10 71.78 36.13
N GLY A 676 -25.23 72.10 35.50
CA GLY A 676 -25.29 73.10 34.42
C GLY A 676 -24.67 72.68 33.08
N GLY A 677 -24.17 71.44 32.97
CA GLY A 677 -23.59 70.91 31.74
C GLY A 677 -24.62 70.45 30.70
N ALA A 678 -24.12 70.09 29.51
CA ALA A 678 -24.93 69.47 28.47
C ALA A 678 -25.25 68.00 28.80
N ALA A 679 -26.36 67.49 28.26
CA ALA A 679 -26.80 66.10 28.41
C ALA A 679 -25.99 65.14 27.52
N THR A 680 -24.76 64.83 27.92
CA THR A 680 -23.82 64.02 27.15
C THR A 680 -23.42 62.70 27.83
N SER A 681 -24.08 62.32 28.94
CA SER A 681 -23.77 61.04 29.60
C SER A 681 -23.98 59.87 28.64
N LEU A 682 -23.05 58.92 28.62
CA LEU A 682 -23.19 57.72 27.80
C LEU A 682 -24.22 56.76 28.43
N CYS A 683 -25.19 56.27 27.68
CA CYS A 683 -26.19 55.33 28.19
C CYS A 683 -25.54 54.09 28.85
N LYS A 684 -24.41 53.64 28.28
CA LYS A 684 -23.62 52.50 28.78
C LYS A 684 -22.96 52.72 30.14
N SER A 685 -22.90 53.94 30.66
CA SER A 685 -22.40 54.22 32.02
C SER A 685 -23.37 53.67 33.08
N CYS A 686 -24.66 53.60 32.74
CA CYS A 686 -25.72 53.19 33.66
C CYS A 686 -26.37 51.88 33.24
N HIS A 687 -26.40 51.55 31.95
CA HIS A 687 -27.04 50.33 31.44
C HIS A 687 -26.02 49.33 30.86
N ASP A 688 -26.27 48.03 31.06
CA ASP A 688 -25.66 46.96 30.27
C ASP A 688 -26.73 46.32 29.38
N PRO A 689 -26.68 46.53 28.05
CA PRO A 689 -27.70 46.02 27.12
C PRO A 689 -27.83 44.49 27.13
N HIS A 690 -26.84 43.77 27.67
CA HIS A 690 -26.89 42.32 27.85
C HIS A 690 -27.62 41.88 29.12
N GLY A 691 -28.12 42.82 29.91
CA GLY A 691 -28.85 42.54 31.14
C GLY A 691 -27.95 42.32 32.35
N THR A 692 -28.52 42.63 33.51
CA THR A 692 -27.90 42.47 34.82
C THR A 692 -28.88 41.84 35.80
N THR A 693 -28.47 41.65 37.05
CA THR A 693 -29.39 41.25 38.13
C THR A 693 -30.36 42.38 38.53
N ASN A 694 -30.08 43.62 38.14
CA ASN A 694 -30.91 44.79 38.43
C ASN A 694 -32.03 44.95 37.39
N LEU A 695 -33.09 45.68 37.77
CA LEU A 695 -34.16 46.06 36.85
C LEU A 695 -33.65 47.03 35.78
N ALA A 696 -34.36 47.05 34.64
CA ALA A 696 -34.10 47.97 33.53
C ALA A 696 -32.63 47.99 33.06
N MET A 697 -31.96 46.82 33.10
CA MET A 697 -30.58 46.65 32.64
C MET A 697 -29.55 47.54 33.35
N VAL A 698 -29.88 48.09 34.53
CA VAL A 698 -28.97 48.97 35.28
C VAL A 698 -27.72 48.20 35.69
N ARG A 699 -26.53 48.75 35.49
CA ARG A 699 -25.26 48.09 35.81
C ARG A 699 -25.23 47.70 37.29
N THR A 700 -24.60 46.56 37.58
CA THR A 700 -24.35 46.12 38.96
C THR A 700 -23.23 46.93 39.63
N SER A 701 -22.43 47.66 38.84
CA SER A 701 -21.47 48.62 39.36
C SER A 701 -21.42 49.90 38.53
N ILE A 702 -21.47 51.03 39.23
CA ILE A 702 -21.36 52.38 38.69
C ILE A 702 -20.36 53.14 39.57
N GLY A 703 -19.36 53.77 38.98
CA GLY A 703 -18.33 54.51 39.73
C GLY A 703 -17.53 53.66 40.73
N GLY A 704 -17.40 52.34 40.49
CA GLY A 704 -16.73 51.40 41.40
C GLY A 704 -17.54 51.00 42.64
N LYS A 705 -18.80 51.42 42.73
CA LYS A 705 -19.74 51.04 43.79
C LYS A 705 -20.70 49.98 43.30
N THR A 706 -21.13 49.08 44.18
CA THR A 706 -22.12 48.05 43.87
C THR A 706 -23.52 48.65 43.93
N ILE A 707 -24.29 48.45 42.86
CA ILE A 707 -25.67 48.94 42.74
C ILE A 707 -26.64 47.76 42.87
N THR A 708 -27.61 47.92 43.77
CA THR A 708 -28.76 47.01 43.91
C THR A 708 -30.02 47.79 43.56
N PHE A 709 -30.64 47.47 42.43
CA PHE A 709 -31.86 48.13 41.95
C PHE A 709 -32.92 47.09 41.59
N THR A 710 -33.81 46.82 42.54
CA THR A 710 -34.82 45.74 42.46
C THR A 710 -36.25 46.26 42.52
N ASN A 711 -36.46 47.58 42.71
CA ASN A 711 -37.79 48.17 42.87
C ASN A 711 -37.84 49.57 42.22
N LEU A 712 -38.76 49.75 41.26
CA LEU A 712 -38.95 51.01 40.53
C LEU A 712 -39.63 52.12 41.35
N SER A 713 -40.13 51.85 42.55
CA SER A 713 -40.69 52.86 43.46
C SER A 713 -39.63 53.36 44.43
N SER A 714 -38.85 52.49 45.06
CA SER A 714 -37.96 52.87 46.18
C SER A 714 -36.47 52.57 45.96
N GLY A 715 -36.07 51.99 44.83
CA GLY A 715 -34.71 51.50 44.62
C GLY A 715 -33.66 52.54 44.19
N PHE A 716 -34.06 53.80 43.93
CA PHE A 716 -33.16 54.82 43.36
C PHE A 716 -32.10 55.33 44.35
N VAL A 717 -32.38 55.29 45.63
CA VAL A 717 -31.53 55.78 46.71
C VAL A 717 -31.47 54.74 47.82
N LYS A 718 -30.34 54.72 48.53
CA LYS A 718 -30.16 53.93 49.73
C LYS A 718 -30.47 54.82 50.92
N THR A 719 -31.43 54.39 51.75
CA THR A 719 -31.88 55.12 52.95
C THR A 719 -31.08 54.75 54.20
N VAL A 720 -30.02 53.95 54.04
CA VAL A 720 -29.11 53.52 55.11
C VAL A 720 -27.66 53.77 54.70
N ALA A 721 -26.80 54.02 55.68
CA ALA A 721 -25.37 54.21 55.45
C ALA A 721 -24.77 53.02 54.66
N PRO A 722 -23.80 53.26 53.76
CA PRO A 722 -23.11 54.52 53.45
C PRO A 722 -23.83 55.45 52.45
N TYR A 723 -25.14 55.28 52.18
CA TYR A 723 -25.92 56.18 51.31
C TYR A 723 -25.34 56.29 49.88
N ASP A 724 -25.10 55.13 49.26
CA ASP A 724 -24.47 54.95 47.95
C ASP A 724 -25.38 54.22 46.96
N GLY A 725 -26.69 54.52 46.96
CA GLY A 725 -27.66 54.02 45.99
C GLY A 725 -27.47 54.59 44.57
N LEU A 726 -28.32 54.16 43.63
CA LEU A 726 -28.21 54.43 42.18
C LEU A 726 -27.98 55.92 41.83
N CYS A 727 -28.68 56.85 42.48
CA CYS A 727 -28.48 58.29 42.24
C CYS A 727 -27.30 58.84 43.05
N GLN A 728 -27.10 58.33 44.27
CA GLN A 728 -26.09 58.80 45.23
C GLN A 728 -24.64 58.47 44.83
N VAL A 729 -24.43 57.48 43.95
CA VAL A 729 -23.08 57.15 43.46
C VAL A 729 -22.49 58.23 42.54
N CYS A 730 -23.34 59.06 41.93
CA CYS A 730 -22.90 60.16 41.07
C CYS A 730 -23.11 61.53 41.73
N HIS A 731 -24.18 61.70 42.51
CA HIS A 731 -24.52 63.00 43.08
C HIS A 731 -23.72 63.32 44.35
N THR A 732 -22.70 64.16 44.21
CA THR A 732 -21.85 64.65 45.31
C THR A 732 -22.19 66.07 45.76
N ALA A 733 -23.02 66.80 45.02
CA ALA A 733 -23.31 68.22 45.25
C ALA A 733 -24.81 68.57 45.18
N THR A 734 -25.70 67.57 45.11
CA THR A 734 -27.15 67.81 45.11
C THR A 734 -27.63 68.27 46.48
N GLY A 735 -28.72 69.05 46.49
CA GLY A 735 -29.36 69.50 47.73
C GLY A 735 -29.97 68.37 48.55
N HIS A 736 -30.44 67.31 47.88
CA HIS A 736 -31.03 66.11 48.48
C HIS A 736 -30.34 64.84 47.97
N PHE A 737 -30.37 63.78 48.78
CA PHE A 737 -29.81 62.46 48.44
C PHE A 737 -28.37 62.51 47.90
N ARG A 738 -27.55 63.41 48.46
CA ARG A 738 -26.12 63.48 48.17
C ARG A 738 -25.40 62.26 48.76
N SER A 739 -24.35 61.82 48.07
CA SER A 739 -23.48 60.73 48.50
C SER A 739 -23.05 60.90 49.96
N GLY A 740 -23.27 59.86 50.78
CA GLY A 740 -22.89 59.86 52.19
C GLY A 740 -23.76 60.73 53.11
N GLN A 741 -24.81 61.39 52.62
CA GLN A 741 -25.72 62.16 53.46
C GLN A 741 -26.88 61.30 53.99
N ALA A 742 -27.18 61.50 55.27
CA ALA A 742 -28.39 60.96 55.88
C ALA A 742 -29.66 61.61 55.29
N MET A 743 -30.79 60.96 55.55
CA MET A 743 -32.10 61.41 55.09
C MET A 743 -32.46 62.80 55.64
N ASP A 744 -32.92 63.69 54.77
CA ASP A 744 -33.21 65.11 55.04
C ASP A 744 -34.70 65.47 54.90
N GLY A 745 -35.58 64.46 54.85
CA GLY A 745 -37.02 64.62 54.71
C GLY A 745 -37.54 64.61 53.26
N HIS A 746 -36.65 64.55 52.26
CA HIS A 746 -37.09 64.41 50.86
C HIS A 746 -37.75 63.03 50.60
N PRO A 747 -38.81 62.92 49.76
CA PRO A 747 -39.51 61.66 49.52
C PRO A 747 -38.59 60.53 49.02
N THR A 748 -38.72 59.35 49.64
CA THR A 748 -37.86 58.16 49.35
C THR A 748 -38.47 57.20 48.33
N LYS A 749 -39.67 57.49 47.84
CA LYS A 749 -40.43 56.62 46.93
C LYS A 749 -40.97 57.42 45.75
N ASN A 750 -41.23 56.72 44.65
CA ASN A 750 -41.84 57.24 43.42
C ASN A 750 -41.06 58.39 42.77
N CYS A 751 -39.72 58.34 42.84
CA CYS A 751 -38.82 59.41 42.36
C CYS A 751 -39.12 59.84 40.93
N LEU A 752 -39.44 58.90 40.03
CA LEU A 752 -39.72 59.17 38.61
C LEU A 752 -40.97 60.04 38.35
N SER A 753 -41.82 60.26 39.36
CA SER A 753 -42.97 61.16 39.24
C SER A 753 -42.58 62.63 39.22
N CYS A 754 -41.48 63.00 39.90
CA CYS A 754 -40.92 64.34 39.91
C CYS A 754 -39.55 64.42 39.18
N HIS A 755 -38.88 63.27 38.96
CA HIS A 755 -37.61 63.13 38.21
C HIS A 755 -37.77 62.16 37.03
N GLY A 756 -38.50 62.55 36.00
CA GLY A 756 -38.79 61.68 34.85
C GLY A 756 -37.56 61.37 34.00
N HIS A 757 -37.46 60.15 33.46
CA HIS A 757 -36.41 59.78 32.50
C HIS A 757 -36.56 60.51 31.14
N LYS A 758 -37.71 61.16 30.92
CA LYS A 758 -38.10 61.97 29.76
C LYS A 758 -38.91 63.19 30.21
N GLY A 759 -39.16 64.12 29.27
CA GLY A 759 -40.07 65.25 29.46
C GLY A 759 -39.44 66.50 30.04
N GLY A 760 -38.13 66.48 30.33
CA GLY A 760 -37.33 67.65 30.72
C GLY A 760 -36.22 67.96 29.72
N ALA A 761 -35.35 68.92 30.04
CA ALA A 761 -34.18 69.27 29.23
C ALA A 761 -33.12 68.14 29.16
N TYR A 762 -33.13 67.23 30.13
CA TYR A 762 -32.27 66.06 30.23
C TYR A 762 -32.96 64.99 31.10
N ALA A 763 -32.48 63.75 31.05
CA ALA A 763 -33.04 62.67 31.86
C ALA A 763 -32.97 63.00 33.36
N PHE A 764 -34.03 62.71 34.12
CA PHE A 764 -34.17 62.96 35.56
C PHE A 764 -34.12 64.43 35.98
N ALA A 765 -34.27 65.36 35.04
CA ALA A 765 -34.45 66.77 35.37
C ALA A 765 -35.67 66.95 36.30
N PRO A 766 -35.56 67.76 37.37
CA PRO A 766 -36.67 67.98 38.29
C PRO A 766 -37.84 68.65 37.58
N ALA A 767 -39.05 68.14 37.80
CA ALA A 767 -40.28 68.78 37.35
C ALA A 767 -40.44 70.14 38.05
N THR A 768 -40.77 71.18 37.27
CA THR A 768 -40.86 72.57 37.76
C THR A 768 -42.30 73.03 38.04
N ALA A 769 -43.31 72.22 37.69
CA ALA A 769 -44.72 72.54 37.89
C ALA A 769 -45.24 71.96 39.23
N CYS A 770 -45.96 72.76 40.01
CA CYS A 770 -46.36 72.47 41.39
C CYS A 770 -47.29 71.24 41.52
N ASP A 771 -48.15 71.04 40.52
CA ASP A 771 -49.07 69.91 40.37
C ASP A 771 -48.35 68.57 40.10
N SER A 772 -47.08 68.63 39.66
CA SER A 772 -46.28 67.45 39.38
C SER A 772 -46.03 66.61 40.63
N CYS A 773 -46.00 67.22 41.82
CA CYS A 773 -45.81 66.49 43.09
C CYS A 773 -47.07 66.49 44.00
N HIS A 774 -47.93 67.53 44.01
CA HIS A 774 -49.09 67.63 44.94
C HIS A 774 -50.49 67.54 44.29
N GLY A 775 -50.61 67.51 42.96
CA GLY A 775 -51.89 67.48 42.26
C GLY A 775 -52.68 68.80 42.30
N TYR A 776 -53.80 68.86 41.57
CA TYR A 776 -54.66 70.04 41.47
C TYR A 776 -56.16 69.69 41.45
N PRO A 777 -56.91 69.97 42.52
CA PRO A 777 -56.45 70.32 43.87
C PRO A 777 -55.83 69.11 44.59
N PRO A 778 -55.03 69.30 45.66
CA PRO A 778 -54.67 68.21 46.56
C PRO A 778 -55.92 67.54 47.14
N VAL A 779 -55.98 66.22 47.19
CA VAL A 779 -57.15 65.47 47.68
C VAL A 779 -56.80 64.62 48.90
N PRO A 780 -57.79 64.22 49.73
CA PRO A 780 -57.51 63.45 50.95
C PRO A 780 -56.80 62.12 50.68
N ALA A 781 -56.04 61.66 51.67
CA ALA A 781 -55.51 60.31 51.68
C ALA A 781 -56.62 59.28 51.43
N GLY A 782 -56.40 58.35 50.48
CA GLY A 782 -57.38 57.33 50.09
C GLY A 782 -58.46 57.79 49.11
N PHE A 783 -58.44 59.04 48.65
CA PHE A 783 -59.34 59.50 47.59
C PHE A 783 -59.00 58.82 46.25
N VAL A 784 -60.00 58.19 45.62
CA VAL A 784 -59.84 57.59 44.28
C VAL A 784 -60.19 58.64 43.25
N THR A 785 -59.20 59.09 42.50
CA THR A 785 -59.43 60.01 41.38
C THR A 785 -60.08 59.27 40.21
N GLY A 786 -61.03 59.93 39.55
CA GLY A 786 -61.77 59.38 38.41
C GLY A 786 -61.93 60.41 37.30
N THR A 787 -62.19 59.96 36.09
CA THR A 787 -62.38 60.83 34.92
C THR A 787 -63.49 61.85 35.19
N GLY A 788 -63.16 63.14 35.12
CA GLY A 788 -64.10 64.25 35.34
C GLY A 788 -64.35 64.68 36.80
N ASN A 789 -63.86 63.94 37.81
CA ASN A 789 -63.89 64.36 39.22
C ASN A 789 -62.46 64.54 39.72
N TYR A 790 -61.96 65.78 39.73
CA TYR A 790 -60.60 66.12 40.19
C TYR A 790 -59.54 65.23 39.52
N ALA A 791 -59.59 65.14 38.18
CA ALA A 791 -58.77 64.23 37.40
C ALA A 791 -57.25 64.46 37.56
N ALA A 792 -56.86 65.69 37.91
CA ALA A 792 -55.48 66.06 38.23
C ALA A 792 -55.17 66.04 39.73
N GLY A 793 -56.12 65.64 40.57
CA GLY A 793 -55.92 65.55 42.03
C GLY A 793 -54.93 64.45 42.39
N LYS A 794 -54.16 64.66 43.45
CA LYS A 794 -53.30 63.62 44.04
C LYS A 794 -53.61 63.48 45.52
N PRO A 795 -53.81 62.23 46.01
CA PRO A 795 -53.94 61.98 47.44
C PRO A 795 -52.69 62.48 48.16
N GLU A 796 -52.90 63.29 49.18
CA GLU A 796 -51.82 63.71 50.07
C GLU A 796 -51.33 62.51 50.89
N ASP A 797 -50.03 62.50 51.20
CA ASP A 797 -49.34 61.49 51.99
C ASP A 797 -49.31 61.81 53.50
N TYR A 798 -50.03 62.85 53.92
CA TYR A 798 -50.19 63.27 55.31
C TYR A 798 -51.66 63.30 55.75
N ALA A 799 -51.91 63.04 57.04
CA ALA A 799 -53.27 63.01 57.59
C ALA A 799 -53.83 64.44 57.81
N GLY A 800 -55.10 64.64 57.45
CA GLY A 800 -55.87 65.86 57.78
C GLY A 800 -55.86 66.98 56.73
N GLY A 801 -55.19 66.83 55.59
CA GLY A 801 -55.23 67.80 54.48
C GLY A 801 -56.16 67.38 53.32
N GLY A 802 -56.38 68.29 52.36
CA GLY A 802 -57.16 68.06 51.13
C GLY A 802 -58.68 67.86 51.27
N GLY A 803 -59.19 67.63 52.50
CA GLY A 803 -60.59 67.28 52.81
C GLY A 803 -61.64 68.24 52.27
N ALA A 804 -61.41 69.55 52.44
CA ALA A 804 -62.35 70.57 51.99
C ALA A 804 -62.45 70.67 50.46
N HIS A 805 -61.37 70.36 49.73
CA HIS A 805 -61.34 70.52 48.27
C HIS A 805 -62.36 69.62 47.55
N VAL A 806 -62.64 68.45 48.12
CA VAL A 806 -63.57 67.47 47.56
C VAL A 806 -65.02 67.66 48.02
N VAL A 807 -65.27 68.65 48.88
CA VAL A 807 -66.64 69.02 49.28
C VAL A 807 -67.31 69.81 48.16
N ALA A 808 -68.55 69.47 47.85
CA ALA A 808 -69.32 70.16 46.82
C ALA A 808 -69.27 71.68 47.01
N LYS A 809 -69.03 72.41 45.91
CA LYS A 809 -68.92 73.88 45.83
C LYS A 809 -67.66 74.52 46.44
N HIS A 810 -66.68 73.75 46.92
CA HIS A 810 -65.39 74.31 47.39
C HIS A 810 -64.40 74.45 46.23
N VAL A 811 -64.10 73.34 45.53
CA VAL A 811 -63.33 73.36 44.28
C VAL A 811 -64.16 72.69 43.18
N PRO A 812 -64.27 73.28 41.97
CA PRO A 812 -64.94 72.64 40.84
C PRO A 812 -64.33 71.28 40.54
N LYS A 813 -65.17 70.27 40.28
CA LYS A 813 -64.73 68.92 39.90
C LYS A 813 -63.92 68.90 38.60
N THR A 814 -64.11 69.92 37.75
CA THR A 814 -63.41 70.14 36.49
C THR A 814 -62.11 70.92 36.64
N ALA A 815 -61.70 71.28 37.87
CA ALA A 815 -60.49 72.06 38.09
C ALA A 815 -59.26 71.34 37.51
N VAL A 816 -58.50 72.06 36.67
CA VAL A 816 -57.28 71.56 36.02
C VAL A 816 -56.08 72.45 36.32
N PRO A 817 -54.84 71.90 36.33
CA PRO A 817 -53.64 72.67 36.66
C PRO A 817 -53.44 73.94 35.83
N ALA A 818 -53.91 73.94 34.58
CA ALA A 818 -53.85 75.11 33.68
C ALA A 818 -54.63 76.33 34.21
N GLU A 819 -55.56 76.16 35.14
CA GLU A 819 -56.36 77.24 35.75
C GLU A 819 -55.60 78.00 36.85
N GLY A 820 -54.36 77.59 37.17
CA GLY A 820 -53.48 78.29 38.12
C GLY A 820 -54.08 78.38 39.53
N TRP A 821 -53.86 79.46 40.28
CA TRP A 821 -54.40 79.60 41.65
C TRP A 821 -55.88 80.05 41.70
N ALA A 822 -56.55 80.19 40.54
CA ALA A 822 -57.87 80.82 40.45
C ALA A 822 -58.93 80.14 41.34
N ASN A 823 -58.96 78.80 41.37
CA ASN A 823 -59.91 78.04 42.19
C ASN A 823 -59.57 78.04 43.69
N CYS A 824 -58.32 78.29 44.06
CA CYS A 824 -57.82 78.16 45.43
C CYS A 824 -57.84 79.49 46.20
N THR A 825 -57.68 80.61 45.48
CA THR A 825 -57.66 81.98 46.04
C THR A 825 -58.90 82.37 46.85
N MET A 826 -60.02 81.66 46.76
CA MET A 826 -61.19 81.91 47.60
C MET A 826 -60.92 81.61 49.09
N CYS A 827 -60.06 80.62 49.34
CA CYS A 827 -59.73 80.09 50.67
C CYS A 827 -58.25 80.26 51.03
N HIS A 828 -57.37 80.48 50.05
CA HIS A 828 -55.92 80.52 50.22
C HIS A 828 -55.27 81.74 49.53
N GLY A 829 -55.77 82.97 49.74
CA GLY A 829 -55.33 84.08 48.91
C GLY A 829 -55.62 85.52 49.35
N ASN A 830 -55.16 85.92 50.55
CA ASN A 830 -55.10 87.31 51.04
C ASN A 830 -56.46 87.97 51.35
N GLY A 831 -56.99 87.70 52.55
CA GLY A 831 -57.69 88.73 53.31
C GLY A 831 -56.75 89.87 53.72
N ALA A 832 -57.31 90.99 54.16
CA ALA A 832 -56.59 92.24 54.45
C ALA A 832 -55.54 92.14 55.57
N LEU A 833 -55.37 90.96 56.18
CA LEU A 833 -54.49 90.73 57.31
C LEU A 833 -53.35 89.79 56.91
N ASN A 834 -52.14 90.35 56.91
CA ASN A 834 -50.86 89.63 56.79
C ASN A 834 -50.60 88.82 58.09
N PRO A 835 -50.02 87.60 58.03
CA PRO A 835 -49.32 86.99 56.88
C PRO A 835 -50.11 86.07 55.94
N ALA A 836 -49.60 86.00 54.71
CA ALA A 836 -50.09 85.15 53.63
C ALA A 836 -50.10 83.67 54.02
N THR A 837 -51.23 83.01 53.77
CA THR A 837 -51.61 81.73 54.35
C THR A 837 -51.26 80.50 53.51
N HIS A 838 -50.65 80.70 52.34
CA HIS A 838 -49.98 79.69 51.51
C HIS A 838 -49.21 80.40 50.38
N GLN A 839 -47.90 80.15 50.21
CA GLN A 839 -47.09 80.73 49.12
C GLN A 839 -46.45 79.62 48.26
N MET A 840 -46.70 79.66 46.95
CA MET A 840 -46.04 78.78 45.97
C MET A 840 -44.64 79.32 45.62
N ALA A 841 -43.68 79.21 46.54
CA ALA A 841 -42.27 79.47 46.26
C ALA A 841 -41.49 78.15 46.32
N LEU A 842 -40.82 77.80 45.21
CA LEU A 842 -39.91 76.65 45.17
C LEU A 842 -38.51 77.09 45.57
N PRO A 843 -37.82 76.35 46.47
CA PRO A 843 -38.21 75.06 47.07
C PRO A 843 -39.24 75.21 48.21
N VAL A 844 -40.21 74.28 48.28
CA VAL A 844 -41.26 74.26 49.31
C VAL A 844 -40.62 73.94 50.67
N ILE A 845 -40.55 74.94 51.54
CA ILE A 845 -40.36 74.76 52.99
C ILE A 845 -41.74 74.36 53.55
N PRO A 846 -41.87 73.44 54.53
CA PRO A 846 -43.16 73.08 55.11
C PRO A 846 -43.96 74.34 55.49
N SER A 847 -44.92 74.69 54.65
CA SER A 847 -45.62 75.96 54.73
C SER A 847 -46.82 75.80 55.64
N LYS A 848 -47.04 76.76 56.55
CA LYS A 848 -48.27 76.89 57.32
C LYS A 848 -49.47 76.93 56.38
N ILE A 849 -50.13 75.80 56.13
CA ILE A 849 -51.38 75.79 55.34
C ILE A 849 -52.46 76.36 56.24
N THR A 850 -52.72 77.65 56.06
CA THR A 850 -53.77 78.35 56.78
C THR A 850 -54.91 78.67 55.80
N VAL A 851 -56.15 78.67 56.27
CA VAL A 851 -57.29 79.14 55.46
C VAL A 851 -57.56 80.59 55.79
N ASP A 852 -57.46 81.44 54.77
CA ASP A 852 -57.87 82.84 54.82
C ASP A 852 -58.90 83.08 53.73
N VAL A 853 -60.17 83.10 54.15
CA VAL A 853 -61.28 83.35 53.24
C VAL A 853 -61.17 84.78 52.71
N ARG A 854 -61.41 84.99 51.41
CA ARG A 854 -61.41 86.36 50.83
C ARG A 854 -62.30 87.31 51.63
N ASP A 855 -61.84 88.55 51.85
CA ASP A 855 -62.52 89.52 52.71
C ASP A 855 -63.97 89.81 52.36
N ARG A 856 -64.30 89.87 51.06
CA ARG A 856 -65.68 90.07 50.59
C ARG A 856 -66.68 89.00 51.06
N LEU A 857 -66.18 87.87 51.55
CA LEU A 857 -66.98 86.76 52.06
C LEU A 857 -67.01 86.72 53.59
N LYS A 858 -66.27 87.60 54.30
CA LYS A 858 -66.32 87.72 55.76
C LYS A 858 -67.46 88.66 56.16
N PHE A 859 -68.24 88.32 57.19
CA PHE A 859 -69.23 89.28 57.73
C PHE A 859 -68.55 90.49 58.40
N ASN A 860 -67.38 90.27 59.01
CA ASN A 860 -66.50 91.33 59.49
C ASN A 860 -65.07 91.03 59.02
N HIS A 861 -64.62 91.75 57.99
CA HIS A 861 -63.29 91.59 57.40
C HIS A 861 -62.16 92.24 58.23
N SER A 862 -62.51 92.99 59.29
CA SER A 862 -61.54 93.63 60.19
C SER A 862 -61.07 92.72 61.33
N LEU A 863 -61.66 91.53 61.50
CA LEU A 863 -61.26 90.58 62.53
C LEU A 863 -60.00 89.79 62.13
N PRO A 864 -59.05 89.53 63.05
CA PRO A 864 -57.88 88.70 62.81
C PRO A 864 -58.25 87.28 62.41
N LEU A 865 -57.35 86.64 61.65
CA LEU A 865 -57.47 85.24 61.31
C LEU A 865 -57.32 84.39 62.57
N GLY A 866 -58.28 83.49 62.82
CA GLY A 866 -58.28 82.67 64.03
C GLY A 866 -59.63 82.03 64.34
N PRO A 867 -59.88 81.68 65.62
CA PRO A 867 -61.10 81.02 66.07
C PRO A 867 -62.38 81.77 65.76
N GLN A 868 -62.34 83.01 65.25
CA GLN A 868 -63.52 83.75 64.86
C GLN A 868 -64.07 83.34 63.48
N GLN A 869 -63.28 82.71 62.62
CA GLN A 869 -63.72 82.24 61.29
C GLN A 869 -63.31 80.79 61.00
N TYR A 870 -62.32 80.27 61.73
CA TYR A 870 -61.86 78.89 61.62
C TYR A 870 -61.32 78.38 62.96
N ASP A 871 -61.90 77.32 63.50
CA ASP A 871 -61.55 76.79 64.84
C ASP A 871 -60.39 75.75 64.84
N GLY A 872 -59.80 75.46 63.68
CA GLY A 872 -58.70 74.48 63.56
C GLY A 872 -57.38 75.01 64.14
N LYS A 873 -56.55 74.11 64.68
CA LYS A 873 -55.21 74.48 65.18
C LYS A 873 -54.20 74.53 64.05
N LEU A 874 -53.50 75.66 63.92
CA LEU A 874 -52.37 75.85 63.02
C LEU A 874 -51.09 75.39 63.75
N LEU A 875 -50.41 74.34 63.27
CA LEU A 875 -49.17 73.86 63.90
C LEU A 875 -48.07 73.59 62.88
N ASP A 876 -46.83 73.96 63.24
CA ASP A 876 -45.60 73.54 62.57
C ASP A 876 -45.24 72.11 63.03
N GLY A 877 -45.20 71.15 62.08
CA GLY A 877 -44.59 69.84 62.30
C GLY A 877 -45.37 68.80 63.12
N GLY A 878 -46.69 68.95 63.28
CA GLY A 878 -47.59 67.98 63.94
C GLY A 878 -48.75 67.51 63.05
N ALA A 879 -49.59 66.59 63.57
CA ALA A 879 -50.81 66.17 62.87
C ALA A 879 -51.80 67.36 62.75
N ASN A 880 -52.28 67.63 61.54
CA ASN A 880 -53.24 68.70 61.28
C ASN A 880 -54.57 68.42 62.02
N ALA A 881 -54.93 69.27 62.99
CA ALA A 881 -56.24 69.21 63.63
C ALA A 881 -57.24 70.02 62.79
N THR A 882 -58.05 69.32 61.97
CA THR A 882 -59.05 69.99 61.14
C THR A 882 -60.12 70.69 61.97
N GLY A 883 -60.52 71.87 61.50
CA GLY A 883 -61.53 72.72 62.09
C GLY A 883 -62.77 72.92 61.22
N SER A 884 -63.64 73.79 61.69
CA SER A 884 -64.90 74.22 61.11
C SER A 884 -64.79 75.68 60.69
N CYS A 885 -65.29 76.02 59.49
CA CYS A 885 -65.43 77.42 59.08
C CYS A 885 -66.78 78.00 59.53
N PHE A 886 -66.78 79.26 59.94
CA PHE A 886 -67.98 80.02 60.31
C PHE A 886 -67.77 81.52 60.18
N ASN A 887 -68.81 82.30 60.44
CA ASN A 887 -68.78 83.77 60.40
C ASN A 887 -68.37 84.34 59.01
N VAL A 888 -68.75 83.62 57.96
CA VAL A 888 -68.53 83.97 56.55
C VAL A 888 -69.83 83.74 55.76
N ASN A 889 -70.00 84.42 54.63
CA ASN A 889 -71.20 84.32 53.77
C ASN A 889 -71.53 82.88 53.35
N CYS A 890 -70.52 82.01 53.29
CA CYS A 890 -70.69 80.60 52.95
C CYS A 890 -71.14 79.74 54.16
N HIS A 891 -70.81 80.16 55.39
CA HIS A 891 -71.05 79.43 56.64
C HIS A 891 -71.42 80.38 57.78
N PHE A 892 -72.73 80.53 58.02
CA PHE A 892 -73.27 81.34 59.14
C PHE A 892 -73.09 80.67 60.51
N LYS A 893 -72.97 79.33 60.54
CA LYS A 893 -72.69 78.50 61.73
C LYS A 893 -71.47 77.62 61.46
N PRO A 894 -70.78 77.09 62.50
CA PRO A 894 -69.68 76.15 62.33
C PRO A 894 -70.02 75.03 61.33
N SER A 895 -69.19 74.91 60.29
CA SER A 895 -69.28 73.81 59.33
C SER A 895 -68.98 72.47 59.99
N ARG A 896 -69.15 71.36 59.26
CA ARG A 896 -68.53 70.10 59.67
C ARG A 896 -67.00 70.24 59.58
N LYS A 897 -66.28 69.51 60.42
CA LYS A 897 -64.82 69.38 60.32
C LYS A 897 -64.42 68.77 58.99
N TRP A 898 -63.33 69.26 58.42
CA TRP A 898 -62.87 68.88 57.07
C TRP A 898 -62.22 67.51 56.99
N SER A 899 -61.78 66.93 58.11
CA SER A 899 -61.36 65.54 58.20
C SER A 899 -61.92 64.87 59.45
N THR A 900 -62.18 63.57 59.35
CA THR A 900 -62.53 62.71 60.48
C THR A 900 -61.32 61.99 61.07
N SER A 901 -60.12 62.14 60.47
CA SER A 901 -58.87 61.64 61.05
C SER A 901 -58.59 62.40 62.35
N ARG A 902 -58.61 61.70 63.49
CA ARG A 902 -58.30 62.27 64.81
C ARG A 902 -56.84 62.70 64.91
#